data_AF-A0A5C1HZN9-F1
#
_entry.id   AF-A0A5C1HZN9-F1
#
_cell.length_a   1.000
_cell.length_b   1.000
_cell.length_c   1.000
_cell.angle_alpha   90.00
_cell.angle_beta   90.00
_cell.angle_gamma   90.00
#
_symmetry.space_group_name_H-M   'P 1'
#
loop_
_entity.id
_entity.type
_entity.pdbx_description
1 polymer ?
#
loop_
_entity_poly.entity_id
_entity_poly.type
_entity_poly.pdbx_seq_one_letter_code
_entity_poly.pdbx_strand_id
1 'polypeptide(L)'
;MRKISNWLMIAVQLSGLLCVWQPAIVSASTKIIKAQPTQQGDISFSYSPAGTVRYNQKSGTFSVTENGKAILSNCYSKAGIDGKFFTSKDYKQIVYSQAQVADGFGKGLKHTFTLTGNNLPNMLQVFYTYPSHKGYFFVELYVEGKNLKTNYMEPIAGNMAAIIGDTRSLFVPFDNDTFISYNSKAFKAPVSNTSAEVGTVFDNNSRKGLVFGSVEHETWKTGVRTIAKKDSANTFEVWGGYTEEAVNRDKIAHGFISGNRVKSPKVFVGWFTDWRNGMEEFGKANRVAEPPYIFNWTKPTPVGWNSWGVMQEKLNYDKAIKVANFFADSIPAFRNGNTAFIDLDSFWDNMISGGWEGDFSKLKSFADYCKSKGLQPGVYWAPFTDWGWQGGPNRKVLGSNYTYGETWTKVGDGYHDIDGARATDPTHPGTLQHIDYVIGKLKACGFKMIKIDFLGHGAAESTHFYDPKITTGMQAYKKGMEHLIDQLGNQMLVYAAISPSLATGRYAHMRRIACDAFKTIKDTRYTLNSVNYGWWQTYLYNYVDADHVVLSTESEGANRARMLSAVVTGTFITGDDFSAHGQWSDRAKAMYQNPEILKVVQNGKAFRPVEGNTETGTTEQFALKIGNSFYLALFNYGDADKTYTIDAKRIGLEADKAKNGKALLQSVSISDVKGVLVKAGDAELIKFDLSK
;
A
#
# COMPACT_ATOMS: atom_id res chain seq x y z
N MET A 1 -35.69 -63.33 29.15
CA MET A 1 -36.11 -63.40 30.57
C MET A 1 -35.51 -62.21 31.32
N ARG A 2 -36.28 -61.58 32.23
CA ARG A 2 -35.89 -60.59 33.30
C ARG A 2 -34.95 -59.42 32.89
N LYS A 3 -35.34 -58.14 32.96
CA LYS A 3 -35.62 -57.29 34.16
C LYS A 3 -34.42 -57.22 35.14
N ILE A 4 -33.95 -56.08 35.68
CA ILE A 4 -34.44 -54.67 35.66
C ILE A 4 -33.31 -53.70 36.13
N SER A 5 -33.27 -52.46 35.58
CA SER A 5 -32.79 -51.12 36.08
C SER A 5 -31.50 -50.96 36.97
N ASN A 6 -30.83 -49.81 37.14
CA ASN A 6 -31.19 -48.37 37.19
C ASN A 6 -30.17 -47.47 36.42
N TRP A 7 -30.60 -46.59 35.50
CA TRP A 7 -30.97 -45.15 35.66
C TRP A 7 -29.81 -44.13 35.82
N LEU A 8 -29.51 -43.38 34.75
CA LEU A 8 -29.71 -41.91 34.70
C LEU A 8 -29.88 -41.43 33.25
N MET A 9 -30.39 -40.21 33.03
CA MET A 9 -31.02 -39.75 31.77
C MET A 9 -30.26 -38.62 31.06
N ILE A 10 -30.29 -38.63 29.70
CA ILE A 10 -30.46 -37.48 28.74
C ILE A 10 -29.34 -36.39 28.79
N ALA A 11 -28.74 -35.83 27.73
CA ALA A 11 -28.96 -35.68 26.28
C ALA A 11 -27.59 -35.44 25.57
N VAL A 12 -27.38 -35.31 24.24
CA VAL A 12 -28.16 -35.60 23.00
C VAL A 12 -27.17 -35.74 21.81
N GLN A 13 -27.67 -35.90 20.58
CA GLN A 13 -26.94 -36.12 19.33
C GLN A 13 -26.02 -34.99 18.83
N LEU A 14 -24.98 -35.36 18.09
CA LEU A 14 -24.29 -34.52 17.09
C LEU A 14 -24.08 -35.36 15.80
N SER A 15 -24.93 -35.15 14.80
CA SER A 15 -24.79 -35.73 13.46
C SER A 15 -24.28 -34.67 12.49
N GLY A 16 -23.14 -34.93 11.86
CA GLY A 16 -22.55 -34.01 10.88
C GLY A 16 -23.30 -34.00 9.55
N LEU A 17 -23.29 -32.85 8.88
CA LEU A 17 -23.70 -32.70 7.49
C LEU A 17 -22.77 -31.69 6.80
N LEU A 18 -22.25 -32.09 5.64
CA LEU A 18 -21.42 -31.25 4.78
C LEU A 18 -22.21 -30.04 4.32
N CYS A 19 -21.63 -28.85 4.45
CA CYS A 19 -22.19 -27.63 3.85
C CYS A 19 -21.14 -26.99 2.93
N VAL A 20 -21.40 -27.08 1.62
CA VAL A 20 -20.57 -26.47 0.58
C VAL A 20 -20.81 -24.96 0.60
N TRP A 21 -19.77 -24.18 0.87
CA TRP A 21 -19.85 -22.71 0.83
C TRP A 21 -19.86 -22.24 -0.62
N GLN A 22 -21.05 -21.94 -1.15
CA GLN A 22 -21.19 -21.05 -2.30
C GLN A 22 -21.00 -19.59 -1.85
N PRO A 23 -20.31 -18.73 -2.62
CA PRO A 23 -20.24 -17.31 -2.33
C PRO A 23 -21.64 -16.69 -2.48
N ALA A 24 -22.13 -16.04 -1.43
CA ALA A 24 -23.44 -15.41 -1.43
C ALA A 24 -23.47 -14.19 -2.37
N ILE A 25 -24.17 -14.30 -3.49
CA ILE A 25 -24.52 -13.16 -4.33
C ILE A 25 -25.55 -12.33 -3.56
N VAL A 26 -25.11 -11.26 -2.90
CA VAL A 26 -25.99 -10.32 -2.20
C VAL A 26 -26.70 -9.44 -3.23
N SER A 27 -27.90 -9.85 -3.64
CA SER A 27 -28.79 -9.01 -4.44
C SER A 27 -29.31 -7.85 -3.60
N ALA A 28 -28.71 -6.67 -3.74
CA ALA A 28 -29.14 -5.47 -3.03
C ALA A 28 -30.54 -5.00 -3.50
N SER A 29 -31.57 -5.20 -2.67
CA SER A 29 -32.91 -4.71 -2.94
C SER A 29 -33.04 -3.21 -2.59
N THR A 30 -32.85 -2.35 -3.59
CA THR A 30 -32.96 -0.90 -3.45
C THR A 30 -34.42 -0.47 -3.28
N LYS A 31 -34.86 -0.25 -2.03
CA LYS A 31 -36.09 0.50 -1.74
C LYS A 31 -35.90 1.98 -2.09
N ILE A 32 -36.29 2.35 -3.30
CA ILE A 32 -36.38 3.75 -3.74
C ILE A 32 -37.50 4.45 -2.95
N ILE A 33 -37.13 5.36 -2.06
CA ILE A 33 -38.09 6.31 -1.48
C ILE A 33 -38.34 7.38 -2.54
N LYS A 34 -39.62 7.63 -2.87
CA LYS A 34 -40.02 8.56 -3.95
C LYS A 34 -39.35 9.93 -3.77
N ALA A 35 -38.84 10.47 -4.87
CA ALA A 35 -38.30 11.83 -4.91
C ALA A 35 -39.41 12.83 -4.49
N GLN A 36 -39.13 13.58 -3.43
CA GLN A 36 -39.91 14.76 -3.07
C GLN A 36 -39.39 15.93 -3.93
N PRO A 37 -40.25 16.63 -4.69
CA PRO A 37 -39.84 17.85 -5.40
C PRO A 37 -39.69 18.99 -4.39
N THR A 38 -38.57 18.99 -3.66
CA THR A 38 -38.18 20.13 -2.82
C THR A 38 -37.91 21.36 -3.71
N GLN A 39 -38.39 22.53 -3.29
CA GLN A 39 -37.98 23.80 -3.90
C GLN A 39 -36.45 23.88 -3.97
N GLN A 40 -35.90 24.42 -5.07
CA GLN A 40 -34.46 24.57 -5.26
C GLN A 40 -33.85 25.40 -4.11
N GLY A 41 -33.03 24.75 -3.27
CA GLY A 41 -32.42 25.36 -2.09
C GLY A 41 -31.07 24.73 -1.74
N ASP A 42 -30.63 24.98 -0.51
CA ASP A 42 -29.44 24.35 0.06
C ASP A 42 -29.83 23.05 0.76
N ILE A 43 -29.29 21.93 0.31
CA ILE A 43 -29.46 20.61 0.94
C ILE A 43 -28.24 20.35 1.83
N SER A 44 -28.47 20.08 3.12
CA SER A 44 -27.40 19.80 4.09
C SER A 44 -27.52 18.38 4.65
N PHE A 45 -26.41 17.67 4.78
CA PHE A 45 -26.34 16.33 5.35
C PHE A 45 -25.03 16.10 6.10
N SER A 46 -25.09 15.40 7.24
CA SER A 46 -23.93 15.15 8.10
C SER A 46 -23.17 13.89 7.68
N TYR A 47 -21.84 13.97 7.66
CA TYR A 47 -20.95 12.81 7.47
C TYR A 47 -20.30 12.31 8.75
N SER A 48 -20.26 13.16 9.78
CA SER A 48 -19.81 12.82 11.14
C SER A 48 -20.62 13.63 12.16
N PRO A 49 -20.49 13.37 13.47
CA PRO A 49 -21.12 14.20 14.50
C PRO A 49 -20.73 15.69 14.46
N ALA A 50 -19.57 16.02 13.90
CA ALA A 50 -19.06 17.39 13.77
C ALA A 50 -19.06 17.91 12.32
N GLY A 51 -19.27 17.04 11.33
CA GLY A 51 -19.02 17.28 9.92
C GLY A 51 -20.29 17.29 9.08
N THR A 52 -20.46 18.34 8.26
CA THR A 52 -21.63 18.52 7.37
C THR A 52 -21.19 18.93 5.96
N VAL A 53 -21.79 18.29 4.95
CA VAL A 53 -21.77 18.76 3.55
C VAL A 53 -23.02 19.62 3.33
N ARG A 54 -22.85 20.79 2.69
CA ARG A 54 -23.95 21.66 2.25
C ARG A 54 -23.86 21.87 0.75
N TYR A 55 -24.86 21.40 0.02
CA TYR A 55 -24.96 21.45 -1.44
C TYR A 55 -25.97 22.51 -1.88
N ASN A 56 -25.58 23.40 -2.79
CA ASN A 56 -26.44 24.46 -3.33
C ASN A 56 -26.99 24.07 -4.71
N GLN A 57 -28.31 23.84 -4.80
CA GLN A 57 -28.97 23.42 -6.04
C GLN A 57 -29.04 24.50 -7.14
N LYS A 58 -28.67 25.76 -6.86
CA LYS A 58 -28.70 26.87 -7.83
C LYS A 58 -27.35 27.08 -8.51
N SER A 59 -26.26 26.89 -7.78
CA SER A 59 -24.88 27.03 -8.29
C SER A 59 -24.25 25.70 -8.73
N GLY A 60 -24.82 24.55 -8.34
CA GLY A 60 -24.18 23.25 -8.57
C GLY A 60 -22.86 23.09 -7.83
N THR A 61 -22.70 23.81 -6.71
CA THR A 61 -21.52 23.74 -5.84
C THR A 61 -21.88 23.27 -4.44
N PHE A 62 -20.89 22.79 -3.70
CA PHE A 62 -21.05 22.43 -2.29
C PHE A 62 -19.92 22.97 -1.42
N SER A 63 -20.10 22.85 -0.11
CA SER A 63 -19.12 23.18 0.92
C SER A 63 -19.11 22.09 1.99
N VAL A 64 -17.99 21.99 2.71
CA VAL A 64 -17.77 21.04 3.80
C VAL A 64 -17.40 21.83 5.04
N THR A 65 -18.15 21.64 6.12
CA THR A 65 -17.92 22.32 7.40
C THR A 65 -17.66 21.30 8.50
N GLU A 66 -16.64 21.56 9.33
CA GLU A 66 -16.36 20.79 10.54
C GLU A 66 -16.50 21.72 11.76
N ASN A 67 -17.25 21.31 12.79
CA ASN A 67 -17.57 22.11 13.97
C ASN A 67 -18.09 23.52 13.62
N GLY A 68 -18.95 23.59 12.58
CA GLY A 68 -19.53 24.83 12.06
C GLY A 68 -18.57 25.73 11.27
N LYS A 69 -17.29 25.38 11.12
CA LYS A 69 -16.30 26.14 10.34
C LYS A 69 -16.14 25.55 8.95
N ALA A 70 -16.13 26.40 7.92
CA ALA A 70 -15.84 25.96 6.55
C ALA A 70 -14.41 25.43 6.43
N ILE A 71 -14.28 24.20 5.94
CA ILE A 71 -13.01 23.54 5.64
C ILE A 71 -12.79 23.52 4.12
N LEU A 72 -13.83 23.20 3.36
CA LEU A 72 -13.83 23.26 1.90
C LEU A 72 -15.02 24.12 1.43
N SER A 73 -14.83 24.91 0.37
CA SER A 73 -15.88 25.79 -0.19
C SER A 73 -15.82 25.84 -1.71
N ASN A 74 -16.91 26.27 -2.34
CA ASN A 74 -17.06 26.33 -3.80
C ASN A 74 -16.66 25.02 -4.51
N CYS A 75 -16.91 23.88 -3.85
CA CYS A 75 -16.56 22.57 -4.39
C CYS A 75 -17.49 22.22 -5.56
N TYR A 76 -16.94 21.64 -6.61
CA TYR A 76 -17.66 21.25 -7.82
C TYR A 76 -17.06 19.96 -8.39
N SER A 77 -17.77 19.33 -9.32
CA SER A 77 -17.25 18.19 -10.10
C SER A 77 -17.09 18.59 -11.56
N LYS A 78 -16.23 17.89 -12.29
CA LYS A 78 -15.93 18.13 -13.71
C LYS A 78 -15.69 16.81 -14.43
N ALA A 79 -16.09 16.70 -15.69
CA ALA A 79 -15.76 15.57 -16.54
C ALA A 79 -15.32 16.05 -17.93
N GLY A 80 -14.40 15.33 -18.56
CA GLY A 80 -14.05 15.49 -19.96
C GLY A 80 -14.70 14.38 -20.77
N ILE A 81 -15.75 14.69 -21.54
CA ILE A 81 -16.44 13.73 -22.42
C ILE A 81 -16.24 14.16 -23.86
N ASP A 82 -15.83 13.25 -24.73
CA ASP A 82 -15.66 13.49 -26.18
C ASP A 82 -14.83 14.75 -26.49
N GLY A 83 -13.77 14.98 -25.68
CA GLY A 83 -12.88 16.14 -25.78
C GLY A 83 -13.43 17.46 -25.20
N LYS A 84 -14.65 17.48 -24.67
CA LYS A 84 -15.28 18.67 -24.07
C LYS A 84 -15.36 18.55 -22.55
N PHE A 85 -14.97 19.60 -21.85
CA PHE A 85 -15.14 19.69 -20.40
C PHE A 85 -16.45 20.38 -20.04
N PHE A 86 -17.13 19.84 -19.03
CA PHE A 86 -18.23 20.49 -18.34
C PHE A 86 -18.11 20.25 -16.83
N THR A 87 -18.77 21.11 -16.06
CA THR A 87 -18.72 21.15 -14.60
C THR A 87 -20.13 21.13 -14.01
N SER A 88 -20.27 20.75 -12.74
CA SER A 88 -21.56 20.81 -12.05
C SER A 88 -22.19 22.22 -12.02
N LYS A 89 -21.39 23.28 -12.24
CA LYS A 89 -21.81 24.70 -12.28
C LYS A 89 -22.57 25.07 -13.56
N ASP A 90 -22.41 24.30 -14.63
CA ASP A 90 -22.99 24.59 -15.95
C ASP A 90 -24.48 24.21 -16.01
N TYR A 91 -24.92 23.37 -15.07
CA TYR A 91 -26.29 22.88 -14.95
C TYR A 91 -27.18 23.87 -14.17
N LYS A 92 -28.49 23.83 -14.43
CA LYS A 92 -29.52 24.68 -13.78
C LYS A 92 -30.71 23.90 -13.23
N GLN A 93 -30.85 22.63 -13.60
CA GLN A 93 -31.84 21.72 -13.07
C GLN A 93 -31.12 20.67 -12.24
N ILE A 94 -31.27 20.72 -10.92
CA ILE A 94 -30.59 19.82 -9.99
C ILE A 94 -31.62 19.19 -9.06
N VAL A 95 -31.84 17.88 -9.18
CA VAL A 95 -32.80 17.11 -8.37
C VAL A 95 -32.05 16.30 -7.32
N TYR A 96 -32.42 16.48 -6.06
CA TYR A 96 -31.88 15.69 -4.94
C TYR A 96 -32.71 14.42 -4.69
N SER A 97 -32.01 13.33 -4.39
CA SER A 97 -32.59 12.08 -3.90
C SER A 97 -31.66 11.42 -2.89
N GLN A 98 -32.20 10.57 -2.02
CA GLN A 98 -31.42 9.81 -1.06
C GLN A 98 -31.93 8.38 -0.91
N ALA A 99 -31.01 7.45 -0.64
CA ALA A 99 -31.30 6.06 -0.31
C ALA A 99 -30.46 5.62 0.89
N GLN A 100 -30.97 4.66 1.67
CA GLN A 100 -30.17 3.94 2.65
C GLN A 100 -29.14 3.05 1.93
N VAL A 101 -27.94 2.93 2.47
CA VAL A 101 -26.91 1.99 2.00
C VAL A 101 -26.43 1.14 3.17
N ALA A 102 -26.14 -0.13 2.88
CA ALA A 102 -25.52 -1.06 3.81
C ALA A 102 -24.46 -1.87 3.02
N ASP A 103 -23.19 -1.63 3.32
CA ASP A 103 -22.06 -2.23 2.60
C ASP A 103 -20.88 -2.50 3.56
N GLY A 104 -19.66 -2.69 3.03
CA GLY A 104 -18.45 -2.93 3.86
C GLY A 104 -18.11 -1.79 4.82
N PHE A 105 -18.57 -0.56 4.53
CA PHE A 105 -18.48 0.61 5.42
C PHE A 105 -19.66 0.67 6.41
N GLY A 106 -20.46 -0.38 6.54
CA GLY A 106 -21.58 -0.44 7.47
C GLY A 106 -22.82 0.25 6.92
N LYS A 107 -23.58 0.92 7.81
CA LYS A 107 -24.89 1.52 7.48
C LYS A 107 -24.76 3.02 7.28
N GLY A 108 -25.29 3.54 6.18
CA GLY A 108 -25.13 4.93 5.78
C GLY A 108 -26.23 5.43 4.84
N LEU A 109 -26.00 6.62 4.29
CA LEU A 109 -26.86 7.25 3.29
C LEU A 109 -26.08 7.49 1.99
N LYS A 110 -26.71 7.12 0.87
CA LYS A 110 -26.32 7.53 -0.48
C LYS A 110 -27.15 8.74 -0.87
N HIS A 111 -26.51 9.89 -0.98
CA HIS A 111 -27.08 11.15 -1.46
C HIS A 111 -26.76 11.28 -2.96
N THR A 112 -27.75 11.54 -3.80
CA THR A 112 -27.57 11.67 -5.25
C THR A 112 -28.21 12.95 -5.74
N PHE A 113 -27.38 13.84 -6.30
CA PHE A 113 -27.82 15.03 -7.02
C PHE A 113 -27.74 14.73 -8.51
N THR A 114 -28.88 14.74 -9.19
CA THR A 114 -28.99 14.54 -10.64
C THR A 114 -29.10 15.90 -11.32
N LEU A 115 -28.09 16.24 -12.11
CA LEU A 115 -27.93 17.51 -12.80
C LEU A 115 -28.28 17.32 -14.29
N THR A 116 -29.24 18.09 -14.79
CA THR A 116 -29.67 18.05 -16.20
C THR A 116 -29.62 19.45 -16.84
N GLY A 117 -29.38 19.50 -18.15
CA GLY A 117 -29.15 20.74 -18.89
C GLY A 117 -29.27 20.55 -20.40
N ASN A 118 -29.61 21.62 -21.10
CA ASN A 118 -29.79 21.58 -22.56
C ASN A 118 -28.45 21.29 -23.25
N ASN A 119 -28.42 20.29 -24.15
CA ASN A 119 -27.23 19.85 -24.88
C ASN A 119 -26.04 19.40 -24.00
N LEU A 120 -26.29 19.05 -22.74
CA LEU A 120 -25.31 18.43 -21.83
C LEU A 120 -25.74 16.98 -21.54
N PRO A 121 -24.80 16.04 -21.35
CA PRO A 121 -25.13 14.74 -20.77
C PRO A 121 -25.54 14.93 -19.31
N ASN A 122 -26.31 13.98 -18.76
CA ASN A 122 -26.73 14.04 -17.36
C ASN A 122 -25.51 13.81 -16.47
N MET A 123 -25.31 14.66 -15.46
CA MET A 123 -24.26 14.49 -14.44
C MET A 123 -24.91 14.06 -13.12
N LEU A 124 -24.37 13.04 -12.46
CA LEU A 124 -24.80 12.65 -11.12
C LEU A 124 -23.63 12.85 -10.15
N GLN A 125 -23.78 13.78 -9.21
CA GLN A 125 -22.87 13.92 -8.07
C GLN A 125 -23.41 13.08 -6.92
N VAL A 126 -22.62 12.09 -6.49
CA VAL A 126 -23.04 11.08 -5.52
C VAL A 126 -22.14 11.17 -4.29
N PHE A 127 -22.75 11.25 -3.10
CA PHE A 127 -22.05 11.27 -1.82
C PHE A 127 -22.51 10.09 -0.96
N TYR A 128 -21.57 9.47 -0.25
CA TYR A 128 -21.86 8.42 0.74
C TYR A 128 -21.42 8.88 2.12
N THR A 129 -22.36 8.87 3.07
CA THR A 129 -22.11 9.22 4.48
C THR A 129 -22.44 8.05 5.38
N TYR A 130 -21.61 7.83 6.39
CA TYR A 130 -21.78 6.79 7.39
C TYR A 130 -21.68 7.46 8.76
N PRO A 131 -22.78 7.97 9.34
CA PRO A 131 -22.71 8.87 10.50
C PRO A 131 -22.07 8.28 11.76
N SER A 132 -21.91 6.96 11.83
CA SER A 132 -21.13 6.25 12.84
C SER A 132 -19.60 6.33 12.65
N HIS A 133 -19.12 6.80 11.51
CA HIS A 133 -17.71 6.92 11.16
C HIS A 133 -17.08 8.23 11.64
N LYS A 134 -15.75 8.22 11.70
CA LYS A 134 -14.95 9.34 12.22
C LYS A 134 -14.37 10.17 11.07
N GLY A 135 -15.06 11.25 10.71
CA GLY A 135 -14.44 12.41 10.05
C GLY A 135 -14.28 12.36 8.53
N TYR A 136 -14.91 11.41 7.82
CA TYR A 136 -14.84 11.35 6.35
C TYR A 136 -16.18 11.00 5.67
N PHE A 137 -16.26 11.29 4.38
CA PHE A 137 -17.30 10.83 3.45
C PHE A 137 -16.67 10.40 2.12
N PHE A 138 -17.46 9.78 1.24
CA PHE A 138 -17.05 9.54 -0.14
C PHE A 138 -17.82 10.42 -1.13
N VAL A 139 -17.17 10.82 -2.21
CA VAL A 139 -17.77 11.46 -3.37
C VAL A 139 -17.36 10.75 -4.66
N GLU A 140 -18.31 10.53 -5.56
CA GLU A 140 -18.07 10.01 -6.90
C GLU A 140 -18.98 10.69 -7.93
N LEU A 141 -18.57 10.64 -9.18
CA LEU A 141 -19.23 11.29 -10.31
C LEU A 141 -19.63 10.23 -11.33
N TYR A 142 -20.88 10.28 -11.78
CA TYR A 142 -21.30 9.60 -13.00
C TYR A 142 -21.69 10.60 -14.07
N VAL A 143 -21.50 10.21 -15.32
CA VAL A 143 -22.12 10.87 -16.48
C VAL A 143 -22.95 9.83 -17.23
N GLU A 144 -24.18 10.20 -17.59
CA GLU A 144 -25.15 9.35 -18.29
C GLU A 144 -25.57 9.98 -19.63
N GLY A 145 -25.65 9.15 -20.68
CA GLY A 145 -25.92 9.56 -22.05
C GLY A 145 -25.85 8.39 -23.03
N LYS A 146 -25.48 8.65 -24.28
CA LYS A 146 -25.28 7.61 -25.31
C LYS A 146 -23.82 7.59 -25.74
N ASN A 147 -23.21 6.40 -25.77
CA ASN A 147 -21.87 6.16 -26.31
C ASN A 147 -20.79 7.13 -25.78
N LEU A 148 -20.85 7.50 -24.50
CA LEU A 148 -19.91 8.45 -23.89
C LEU A 148 -18.50 7.86 -23.90
N LYS A 149 -17.49 8.71 -24.11
CA LYS A 149 -16.07 8.33 -24.01
C LYS A 149 -15.31 9.34 -23.12
N THR A 150 -14.55 8.85 -22.15
CA THR A 150 -13.78 9.70 -21.22
C THR A 150 -12.50 9.03 -20.71
N ASN A 151 -11.45 9.82 -20.53
CA ASN A 151 -10.24 9.47 -19.78
C ASN A 151 -9.91 10.53 -18.70
N TYR A 152 -10.90 11.36 -18.32
CA TYR A 152 -10.73 12.35 -17.26
C TYR A 152 -12.07 12.59 -16.54
N MET A 153 -12.10 12.26 -15.26
CA MET A 153 -13.24 12.58 -14.37
C MET A 153 -12.73 13.10 -13.03
N GLU A 154 -13.14 14.31 -12.68
CA GLU A 154 -12.78 15.03 -11.45
C GLU A 154 -14.01 15.07 -10.53
N PRO A 155 -14.19 14.07 -9.64
CA PRO A 155 -15.34 14.04 -8.73
C PRO A 155 -15.36 15.20 -7.74
N ILE A 156 -14.21 15.79 -7.38
CA ILE A 156 -14.16 16.95 -6.51
C ILE A 156 -12.95 17.85 -6.79
N ALA A 157 -13.22 19.14 -7.00
CA ALA A 157 -12.26 20.22 -6.93
C ALA A 157 -12.89 21.44 -6.23
N GLY A 158 -12.09 22.32 -5.63
CA GLY A 158 -12.63 23.49 -4.94
C GLY A 158 -11.61 24.31 -4.17
N ASN A 159 -12.13 25.21 -3.32
CA ASN A 159 -11.34 25.99 -2.38
C ASN A 159 -11.16 25.23 -1.07
N MET A 160 -10.00 25.43 -0.45
CA MET A 160 -9.58 24.84 0.82
C MET A 160 -9.24 25.95 1.81
N ALA A 161 -9.77 25.85 3.04
CA ALA A 161 -9.45 26.78 4.11
C ALA A 161 -7.95 26.75 4.46
N ALA A 162 -7.40 27.87 4.89
CA ALA A 162 -6.02 27.93 5.36
C ALA A 162 -5.88 27.16 6.67
N ILE A 163 -4.97 26.19 6.70
CA ILE A 163 -4.48 25.60 7.95
C ILE A 163 -3.35 26.52 8.45
N ILE A 164 -3.32 26.81 9.75
CA ILE A 164 -2.38 27.74 10.36
C ILE A 164 -1.34 26.95 11.14
N GLY A 165 -0.05 27.25 10.93
CA GLY A 165 1.07 26.61 11.59
C GLY A 165 2.17 26.21 10.59
N ASP A 166 2.89 25.13 10.89
CA ASP A 166 3.86 24.53 9.97
C ASP A 166 3.11 23.64 8.97
N THR A 167 2.44 24.30 8.03
CA THR A 167 1.53 23.62 7.08
C THR A 167 2.31 22.99 5.94
N ARG A 168 2.06 21.71 5.69
CA ARG A 168 2.70 20.87 4.69
C ARG A 168 1.69 20.32 3.70
N SER A 169 2.14 20.05 2.48
CA SER A 169 1.46 19.21 1.49
C SER A 169 2.35 18.03 1.16
N LEU A 170 1.83 16.82 1.35
CA LEU A 170 2.58 15.59 1.15
C LEU A 170 2.47 15.11 -0.29
N PHE A 171 3.61 15.03 -0.98
CA PHE A 171 3.78 14.23 -2.18
C PHE A 171 3.78 12.74 -1.81
N VAL A 172 2.91 11.97 -2.47
CA VAL A 172 2.83 10.51 -2.39
C VAL A 172 3.11 9.94 -3.80
N PRO A 173 4.09 9.04 -3.96
CA PRO A 173 4.39 8.40 -5.25
C PRO A 173 3.35 7.32 -5.60
N PHE A 174 3.27 6.95 -6.88
CA PHE A 174 2.37 5.89 -7.36
C PHE A 174 2.85 4.51 -6.92
N ASP A 175 4.16 4.28 -6.99
CA ASP A 175 4.86 3.05 -6.63
C ASP A 175 6.07 3.37 -5.72
N ASN A 176 7.05 2.48 -5.68
CA ASN A 176 8.31 2.62 -4.93
C ASN A 176 9.53 2.57 -5.88
N ASP A 177 9.33 2.91 -7.15
CA ASP A 177 10.28 2.74 -8.25
C ASP A 177 11.26 3.92 -8.42
N THR A 178 12.34 3.72 -9.18
CA THR A 178 13.38 4.72 -9.52
C THR A 178 13.91 5.51 -8.31
N PHE A 179 13.98 4.88 -7.12
CA PHE A 179 14.37 5.51 -5.85
C PHE A 179 13.50 6.74 -5.46
N ILE A 180 12.25 6.80 -5.94
CA ILE A 180 11.34 7.90 -5.64
C ILE A 180 11.09 8.00 -4.12
N SER A 181 11.04 9.24 -3.61
CA SER A 181 10.83 9.54 -2.19
C SER A 181 9.53 10.31 -2.00
N TYR A 182 8.86 10.09 -0.88
CA TYR A 182 7.80 10.98 -0.39
C TYR A 182 8.40 12.36 -0.07
N ASN A 183 7.62 13.43 -0.24
CA ASN A 183 8.10 14.79 0.01
C ASN A 183 7.05 15.66 0.70
N SER A 184 7.29 16.00 1.97
CA SER A 184 6.44 16.89 2.77
C SER A 184 6.81 18.36 2.56
N LYS A 185 6.29 18.92 1.46
CA LYS A 185 6.62 20.28 0.98
C LYS A 185 5.95 21.33 1.87
N ALA A 186 6.66 22.40 2.20
CA ALA A 186 6.09 23.56 2.88
C ALA A 186 4.95 24.17 2.03
N PHE A 187 3.73 24.23 2.58
CA PHE A 187 2.54 24.65 1.85
C PHE A 187 2.34 26.17 1.92
N LYS A 188 3.37 26.91 1.48
CA LYS A 188 3.41 28.37 1.46
C LYS A 188 3.33 28.89 0.02
N ALA A 189 2.44 29.85 -0.21
CA ALA A 189 2.20 30.36 -1.56
C ALA A 189 3.42 31.10 -2.17
N PRO A 190 3.68 30.95 -3.48
CA PRO A 190 2.98 30.09 -4.44
C PRO A 190 3.59 28.68 -4.45
N VAL A 191 2.76 27.65 -4.27
CA VAL A 191 3.21 26.25 -4.40
C VAL A 191 2.09 25.38 -4.95
N SER A 192 2.45 24.42 -5.80
CA SER A 192 1.58 23.36 -6.29
C SER A 192 2.23 22.02 -6.03
N ASN A 193 1.46 21.04 -5.58
CA ASN A 193 1.91 19.68 -5.33
C ASN A 193 0.86 18.69 -5.85
N THR A 194 1.27 17.74 -6.70
CA THR A 194 0.42 16.68 -7.23
C THR A 194 0.94 15.34 -6.75
N SER A 195 0.08 14.54 -6.14
CA SER A 195 0.36 13.20 -5.59
C SER A 195 -0.44 12.14 -6.34
N ALA A 196 0.06 10.91 -6.36
CA ALA A 196 -0.67 9.76 -6.88
C ALA A 196 -1.57 9.15 -5.80
N GLU A 197 -2.81 8.85 -6.19
CA GLU A 197 -3.93 8.28 -5.45
C GLU A 197 -4.40 9.01 -4.17
N VAL A 198 -3.49 9.59 -3.37
CA VAL A 198 -3.81 10.26 -2.11
C VAL A 198 -2.92 11.49 -1.90
N GLY A 199 -3.53 12.56 -1.38
CA GLY A 199 -2.83 13.77 -0.96
C GLY A 199 -3.36 14.27 0.37
N THR A 200 -2.46 14.79 1.21
CA THR A 200 -2.81 15.39 2.50
C THR A 200 -2.18 16.76 2.65
N VAL A 201 -2.94 17.68 3.27
CA VAL A 201 -2.47 18.99 3.70
C VAL A 201 -2.72 19.12 5.19
N PHE A 202 -1.67 19.34 5.98
CA PHE A 202 -1.74 19.31 7.45
C PHE A 202 -0.79 20.33 8.08
N ASP A 203 -1.12 20.83 9.27
CA ASP A 203 -0.16 21.51 10.14
C ASP A 203 0.54 20.49 11.03
N ASN A 204 1.88 20.47 11.01
CA ASN A 204 2.65 19.53 11.80
C ASN A 204 2.48 19.74 13.32
N ASN A 205 2.31 20.98 13.77
CA ASN A 205 2.28 21.31 15.19
C ASN A 205 0.99 20.85 15.88
N SER A 206 -0.17 21.28 15.37
CA SER A 206 -1.49 20.87 15.87
C SER A 206 -1.94 19.50 15.36
N ARG A 207 -1.25 18.96 14.35
CA ARG A 207 -1.58 17.73 13.59
C ARG A 207 -2.88 17.79 12.80
N LYS A 208 -3.62 18.91 12.79
CA LYS A 208 -4.87 19.02 12.02
C LYS A 208 -4.60 18.95 10.52
N GLY A 209 -5.43 18.23 9.77
CA GLY A 209 -5.23 18.09 8.34
C GLY A 209 -6.40 17.52 7.56
N LEU A 210 -6.32 17.72 6.24
CA LEU A 210 -7.18 17.14 5.22
C LEU A 210 -6.53 15.90 4.61
N VAL A 211 -7.35 14.92 4.25
CA VAL A 211 -6.95 13.78 3.42
C VAL A 211 -7.95 13.64 2.28
N PHE A 212 -7.43 13.57 1.07
CA PHE A 212 -8.18 13.30 -0.16
C PHE A 212 -7.55 12.10 -0.87
N GLY A 213 -8.33 11.15 -1.36
CA GLY A 213 -7.78 10.10 -2.21
C GLY A 213 -8.80 9.11 -2.75
N SER A 214 -8.45 8.41 -3.83
CA SER A 214 -9.20 7.28 -4.38
C SER A 214 -9.24 6.10 -3.41
N VAL A 215 -10.35 5.36 -3.41
CA VAL A 215 -10.44 4.03 -2.75
C VAL A 215 -10.80 2.92 -3.74
N GLU A 216 -10.70 3.22 -5.04
CA GLU A 216 -10.96 2.29 -6.14
C GLU A 216 -9.89 2.47 -7.22
N HIS A 217 -9.25 1.37 -7.65
CA HIS A 217 -8.04 1.35 -8.48
C HIS A 217 -8.10 0.37 -9.66
N GLU A 218 -9.21 -0.35 -9.85
CA GLU A 218 -9.37 -1.30 -10.98
C GLU A 218 -9.42 -0.66 -12.38
N THR A 219 -9.38 0.67 -12.52
CA THR A 219 -9.60 1.36 -13.80
C THR A 219 -8.86 2.68 -13.92
N TRP A 220 -8.86 3.47 -12.85
CA TRP A 220 -8.29 4.82 -12.82
C TRP A 220 -6.96 4.82 -12.06
N LYS A 221 -5.96 5.51 -12.64
CA LYS A 221 -4.90 6.15 -11.87
C LYS A 221 -5.41 7.53 -11.45
N THR A 222 -5.29 7.89 -10.18
CA THR A 222 -5.90 9.09 -9.60
C THR A 222 -4.83 10.11 -9.23
N GLY A 223 -5.05 11.36 -9.60
CA GLY A 223 -4.22 12.49 -9.20
C GLY A 223 -4.89 13.29 -8.09
N VAL A 224 -4.11 13.71 -7.10
CA VAL A 224 -4.53 14.64 -6.04
C VAL A 224 -3.60 15.86 -6.08
N ARG A 225 -4.10 17.00 -6.55
CA ARG A 225 -3.35 18.26 -6.60
C ARG A 225 -3.82 19.21 -5.51
N THR A 226 -2.87 19.87 -4.88
CA THR A 226 -3.08 20.88 -3.84
C THR A 226 -2.24 22.12 -4.16
N ILE A 227 -2.83 23.31 -4.03
CA ILE A 227 -2.25 24.56 -4.50
C ILE A 227 -2.42 25.63 -3.42
N ALA A 228 -1.32 26.20 -2.94
CA ALA A 228 -1.35 27.38 -2.07
C ALA A 228 -1.15 28.66 -2.90
N LYS A 229 -2.07 29.61 -2.74
CA LYS A 229 -2.16 30.84 -3.55
C LYS A 229 -1.94 32.08 -2.68
N LYS A 230 -1.41 33.15 -3.29
CA LYS A 230 -1.09 34.40 -2.58
C LYS A 230 -2.36 35.23 -2.32
N ASP A 231 -3.07 35.53 -3.40
CA ASP A 231 -4.13 36.56 -3.43
C ASP A 231 -5.54 35.95 -3.50
N SER A 232 -5.68 34.64 -3.27
CA SER A 232 -6.94 33.90 -3.30
C SER A 232 -6.85 32.66 -2.40
N ALA A 233 -8.00 32.03 -2.15
CA ALA A 233 -8.05 30.79 -1.36
C ALA A 233 -7.17 29.69 -1.99
N ASN A 234 -6.55 28.88 -1.13
CA ASN A 234 -5.89 27.65 -1.55
C ASN A 234 -6.90 26.75 -2.28
N THR A 235 -6.45 25.96 -3.25
CA THR A 235 -7.34 25.08 -4.03
C THR A 235 -6.83 23.65 -4.07
N PHE A 236 -7.74 22.73 -4.36
CA PHE A 236 -7.44 21.31 -4.54
C PHE A 236 -8.26 20.73 -5.70
N GLU A 237 -7.74 19.67 -6.31
CA GLU A 237 -8.28 18.97 -7.47
C GLU A 237 -8.04 17.46 -7.26
N VAL A 238 -9.07 16.62 -7.44
CA VAL A 238 -8.94 15.15 -7.38
C VAL A 238 -9.60 14.54 -8.62
N TRP A 239 -8.81 13.88 -9.47
CA TRP A 239 -9.28 13.34 -10.74
C TRP A 239 -8.76 11.93 -11.04
N GLY A 240 -9.60 11.09 -11.63
CA GLY A 240 -9.17 9.89 -12.34
C GLY A 240 -8.69 10.27 -13.74
N GLY A 241 -7.64 9.58 -14.21
CA GLY A 241 -6.98 9.85 -15.49
C GLY A 241 -5.63 10.54 -15.32
N TYR A 242 -4.93 10.27 -14.21
CA TYR A 242 -3.61 10.84 -13.95
C TYR A 242 -2.51 10.02 -14.65
N THR A 243 -1.73 10.69 -15.49
CA THR A 243 -0.55 10.16 -16.17
C THR A 243 0.57 11.19 -16.05
N GLU A 244 1.74 10.75 -15.60
CA GLU A 244 2.93 11.55 -15.38
C GLU A 244 4.14 10.60 -15.38
N GLU A 245 4.97 10.64 -16.43
CA GLU A 245 6.10 9.71 -16.60
C GLU A 245 7.04 9.73 -15.37
N ALA A 246 7.24 10.90 -14.76
CA ALA A 246 8.07 11.07 -13.57
C ALA A 246 7.48 10.44 -12.29
N VAL A 247 6.19 10.07 -12.26
CA VAL A 247 5.49 9.57 -11.06
C VAL A 247 4.87 8.18 -11.24
N ASN A 248 4.26 7.88 -12.39
CA ASN A 248 3.57 6.62 -12.66
C ASN A 248 3.95 5.95 -14.00
N ARG A 249 5.04 6.42 -14.62
CA ARG A 249 5.70 5.87 -15.81
C ARG A 249 4.89 5.90 -17.12
N ASP A 250 3.68 6.48 -17.11
CA ASP A 250 2.88 6.60 -18.32
C ASP A 250 3.42 7.68 -19.26
N LYS A 251 3.77 7.28 -20.49
CA LYS A 251 4.26 8.17 -21.56
C LYS A 251 3.15 8.62 -22.52
N ILE A 252 1.92 8.16 -22.30
CA ILE A 252 0.70 8.54 -23.03
C ILE A 252 -0.41 8.88 -22.03
N ALA A 253 -1.45 9.54 -22.50
CA ALA A 253 -2.64 9.84 -21.69
C ALA A 253 -3.37 8.55 -21.28
N HIS A 254 -4.09 8.62 -20.16
CA HIS A 254 -4.90 7.52 -19.63
C HIS A 254 -5.89 6.98 -20.69
N GLY A 255 -6.07 5.67 -20.70
CA GLY A 255 -6.99 4.98 -21.57
C GLY A 255 -8.45 5.43 -21.40
N PHE A 256 -9.19 5.51 -22.52
CA PHE A 256 -10.58 5.95 -22.49
C PHE A 256 -11.54 4.84 -22.07
N ILE A 257 -12.27 5.05 -20.97
CA ILE A 257 -13.47 4.27 -20.65
C ILE A 257 -14.65 4.73 -21.50
N SER A 258 -15.55 3.81 -21.86
CA SER A 258 -16.70 4.09 -22.72
C SER A 258 -17.98 3.40 -22.26
N GLY A 259 -19.13 4.01 -22.54
CA GLY A 259 -20.45 3.41 -22.29
C GLY A 259 -21.60 4.44 -22.23
N ASN A 260 -22.82 3.97 -22.01
CA ASN A 260 -23.97 4.86 -21.78
C ASN A 260 -23.96 5.49 -20.37
N ARG A 261 -23.14 4.96 -19.46
CA ARG A 261 -22.85 5.51 -18.14
C ARG A 261 -21.37 5.29 -17.83
N VAL A 262 -20.65 6.38 -17.55
CA VAL A 262 -19.24 6.36 -17.14
C VAL A 262 -19.12 6.84 -15.69
N LYS A 263 -18.11 6.36 -14.97
CA LYS A 263 -17.92 6.57 -13.52
C LYS A 263 -16.48 6.99 -13.22
N SER A 264 -16.31 8.01 -12.37
CA SER A 264 -15.02 8.42 -11.80
C SER A 264 -14.48 7.39 -10.79
N PRO A 265 -13.24 7.54 -10.28
CA PRO A 265 -12.89 6.90 -9.02
C PRO A 265 -13.82 7.40 -7.90
N LYS A 266 -14.08 6.55 -6.90
CA LYS A 266 -14.68 6.97 -5.63
C LYS A 266 -13.62 7.61 -4.74
N VAL A 267 -13.84 8.85 -4.32
CA VAL A 267 -12.87 9.65 -3.56
C VAL A 267 -13.30 9.79 -2.10
N PHE A 268 -12.43 9.35 -1.20
CA PHE A 268 -12.43 9.65 0.23
C PHE A 268 -12.09 11.13 0.44
N VAL A 269 -12.89 11.82 1.26
CA VAL A 269 -12.64 13.20 1.70
C VAL A 269 -12.85 13.26 3.20
N GLY A 270 -11.83 13.68 3.96
CA GLY A 270 -11.94 13.78 5.41
C GLY A 270 -11.08 14.87 6.05
N TRP A 271 -11.57 15.39 7.17
CA TRP A 271 -10.87 16.33 8.04
C TRP A 271 -10.59 15.67 9.38
N PHE A 272 -9.35 15.76 9.85
CA PHE A 272 -8.89 15.08 11.06
C PHE A 272 -8.19 16.04 12.02
N THR A 273 -8.40 15.82 13.31
CA THR A 273 -7.64 16.48 14.38
C THR A 273 -6.19 15.99 14.46
N ASP A 274 -5.90 14.82 13.90
CA ASP A 274 -4.56 14.30 13.65
C ASP A 274 -4.56 13.65 12.26
N TRP A 275 -3.89 14.26 11.28
CA TRP A 275 -3.82 13.84 9.88
C TRP A 275 -3.33 12.39 9.74
N ARG A 276 -2.51 11.92 10.69
CA ARG A 276 -2.03 10.54 10.75
C ARG A 276 -3.19 9.55 10.94
N ASN A 277 -4.19 9.89 11.76
CA ASN A 277 -5.42 9.09 11.85
C ASN A 277 -6.17 9.08 10.51
N GLY A 278 -6.16 10.19 9.77
CA GLY A 278 -6.80 10.28 8.46
C GLY A 278 -6.16 9.36 7.43
N MET A 279 -4.83 9.28 7.40
CA MET A 279 -4.10 8.34 6.54
C MET A 279 -4.35 6.88 6.95
N GLU A 280 -4.45 6.59 8.25
CA GLU A 280 -4.80 5.26 8.76
C GLU A 280 -6.24 4.84 8.40
N GLU A 281 -7.21 5.74 8.53
CA GLU A 281 -8.59 5.50 8.07
C GLU A 281 -8.67 5.37 6.55
N PHE A 282 -7.88 6.12 5.78
CA PHE A 282 -7.76 5.96 4.34
C PHE A 282 -7.21 4.58 3.95
N GLY A 283 -6.14 4.11 4.60
CA GLY A 283 -5.59 2.76 4.38
C GLY A 283 -6.60 1.64 4.67
N LYS A 284 -7.40 1.78 5.74
CA LYS A 284 -8.52 0.87 6.04
C LYS A 284 -9.62 0.96 4.98
N ALA A 285 -9.98 2.17 4.56
CA ALA A 285 -11.06 2.39 3.61
C ALA A 285 -10.78 1.78 2.23
N ASN A 286 -9.53 1.83 1.77
CA ASN A 286 -9.08 1.13 0.56
C ASN A 286 -9.37 -0.38 0.65
N ARG A 287 -8.94 -1.01 1.75
CA ARG A 287 -9.14 -2.47 1.98
C ARG A 287 -10.62 -2.88 2.15
N VAL A 288 -11.51 -1.93 2.42
CA VAL A 288 -12.96 -2.14 2.53
C VAL A 288 -13.67 -1.93 1.19
N ALA A 289 -13.30 -0.89 0.43
CA ALA A 289 -13.83 -0.63 -0.91
C ALA A 289 -13.40 -1.70 -1.91
N GLU A 290 -12.14 -2.11 -1.83
CA GLU A 290 -11.53 -3.12 -2.69
C GLU A 290 -10.92 -4.23 -1.82
N PRO A 291 -11.72 -5.25 -1.44
CA PRO A 291 -11.26 -6.31 -0.55
C PRO A 291 -10.15 -7.16 -1.21
N PRO A 292 -9.30 -7.82 -0.39
CA PRO A 292 -8.29 -8.75 -0.88
C PRO A 292 -8.88 -9.83 -1.79
N TYR A 293 -8.29 -9.95 -2.98
CA TYR A 293 -8.48 -11.08 -3.88
C TYR A 293 -7.63 -12.27 -3.42
N ILE A 294 -6.41 -11.99 -2.95
CA ILE A 294 -5.55 -12.95 -2.29
C ILE A 294 -6.17 -13.44 -0.97
N PHE A 295 -5.93 -14.71 -0.65
CA PHE A 295 -6.30 -15.28 0.65
C PHE A 295 -5.67 -14.50 1.82
N ASN A 296 -6.31 -14.54 2.99
CA ASN A 296 -5.76 -13.87 4.17
C ASN A 296 -4.61 -14.68 4.80
N TRP A 297 -3.45 -14.06 4.99
CA TRP A 297 -2.35 -14.66 5.73
C TRP A 297 -2.65 -14.73 7.23
N THR A 298 -2.77 -15.96 7.74
CA THR A 298 -3.05 -16.27 9.16
C THR A 298 -1.84 -16.82 9.92
N LYS A 299 -0.69 -16.95 9.25
CA LYS A 299 0.58 -17.37 9.84
C LYS A 299 1.30 -16.15 10.47
N PRO A 300 2.39 -16.35 11.23
CA PRO A 300 3.14 -15.26 11.86
C PRO A 300 3.71 -14.24 10.85
N THR A 301 4.09 -13.06 11.35
CA THR A 301 4.85 -12.03 10.61
C THR A 301 6.11 -12.63 9.97
N PRO A 302 6.34 -12.41 8.67
CA PRO A 302 7.54 -12.88 7.98
C PRO A 302 8.83 -12.26 8.56
N VAL A 303 9.81 -13.13 8.81
CA VAL A 303 11.21 -12.79 9.05
C VAL A 303 12.08 -13.68 8.17
N GLY A 304 13.26 -13.23 7.75
CA GLY A 304 14.07 -14.01 6.83
C GLY A 304 15.25 -13.29 6.18
N TRP A 305 15.60 -13.77 4.99
CA TRP A 305 16.71 -13.31 4.17
C TRP A 305 16.31 -13.29 2.70
N ASN A 306 16.86 -12.35 1.92
CA ASN A 306 16.73 -12.26 0.48
C ASN A 306 18.12 -12.02 -0.16
N SER A 307 18.43 -12.75 -1.24
CA SER A 307 19.78 -12.75 -1.83
C SER A 307 20.21 -11.46 -2.53
N TRP A 308 19.29 -10.53 -2.82
CA TRP A 308 19.59 -9.32 -3.58
C TRP A 308 20.48 -8.31 -2.83
N GLY A 309 20.45 -8.29 -1.50
CA GLY A 309 21.15 -7.25 -0.73
C GLY A 309 22.67 -7.24 -0.88
N VAL A 310 23.30 -8.41 -1.00
CA VAL A 310 24.76 -8.54 -1.18
C VAL A 310 25.15 -9.65 -2.16
N MET A 311 24.35 -10.73 -2.29
CA MET A 311 24.76 -11.90 -3.08
C MET A 311 24.55 -11.69 -4.59
N GLN A 312 23.39 -11.16 -4.99
CA GLN A 312 23.08 -10.74 -6.37
C GLN A 312 23.46 -11.82 -7.41
N GLU A 313 24.12 -11.43 -8.51
CA GLU A 313 24.65 -12.29 -9.58
C GLU A 313 25.51 -13.47 -9.10
N LYS A 314 26.05 -13.43 -7.88
CA LYS A 314 26.91 -14.47 -7.31
C LYS A 314 26.09 -15.61 -6.67
N LEU A 315 24.76 -15.55 -6.74
CA LEU A 315 23.86 -16.57 -6.24
C LEU A 315 24.10 -17.91 -6.95
N ASN A 316 24.25 -18.96 -6.15
CA ASN A 316 24.33 -20.34 -6.61
C ASN A 316 23.89 -21.30 -5.48
N TYR A 317 23.72 -22.58 -5.83
CA TYR A 317 23.24 -23.61 -4.93
C TYR A 317 24.06 -23.73 -3.63
N ASP A 318 25.39 -23.84 -3.73
CA ASP A 318 26.26 -24.03 -2.57
C ASP A 318 26.20 -22.83 -1.61
N LYS A 319 26.13 -21.61 -2.15
CA LYS A 319 25.93 -20.40 -1.35
C LYS A 319 24.57 -20.38 -0.66
N ALA A 320 23.50 -20.70 -1.37
CA ALA A 320 22.15 -20.75 -0.82
C ALA A 320 22.01 -21.78 0.31
N ILE A 321 22.63 -22.96 0.17
CA ILE A 321 22.71 -23.99 1.22
C ILE A 321 23.49 -23.48 2.44
N LYS A 322 24.61 -22.77 2.25
CA LYS A 322 25.37 -22.17 3.38
C LYS A 322 24.58 -21.10 4.12
N VAL A 323 23.81 -20.27 3.43
CA VAL A 323 22.89 -19.31 4.07
C VAL A 323 21.81 -20.03 4.86
N ALA A 324 21.17 -21.08 4.31
CA ALA A 324 20.21 -21.89 5.05
C ALA A 324 20.84 -22.51 6.32
N ASN A 325 22.10 -22.96 6.26
CA ASN A 325 22.83 -23.44 7.44
C ASN A 325 23.13 -22.34 8.46
N PHE A 326 23.47 -21.12 8.03
CA PHE A 326 23.64 -20.00 8.96
C PHE A 326 22.33 -19.73 9.76
N PHE A 327 21.18 -19.73 9.08
CA PHE A 327 19.87 -19.54 9.70
C PHE A 327 19.41 -20.74 10.56
N ALA A 328 19.82 -21.95 10.20
CA ALA A 328 19.56 -23.15 10.98
C ALA A 328 20.41 -23.21 12.25
N ASP A 329 21.72 -23.02 12.11
CA ASP A 329 22.71 -23.50 13.05
C ASP A 329 23.45 -22.35 13.77
N SER A 330 23.55 -21.15 13.17
CA SER A 330 24.23 -19.97 13.78
C SER A 330 23.29 -18.92 14.38
N ILE A 331 22.09 -18.74 13.80
CA ILE A 331 21.04 -17.86 14.35
C ILE A 331 19.70 -18.60 14.61
N PRO A 332 19.69 -19.71 15.35
CA PRO A 332 18.49 -20.52 15.58
C PRO A 332 17.31 -19.74 16.18
N ALA A 333 17.56 -18.67 16.95
CA ALA A 333 16.50 -17.86 17.54
C ALA A 333 15.84 -16.86 16.57
N PHE A 334 16.45 -16.55 15.40
CA PHE A 334 15.89 -15.60 14.42
C PHE A 334 14.75 -16.25 13.62
N ARG A 335 13.60 -16.42 14.28
CA ARG A 335 12.38 -17.06 13.75
C ARG A 335 11.14 -16.36 14.29
N ASN A 336 10.05 -16.44 13.54
CA ASN A 336 8.72 -16.11 14.04
C ASN A 336 7.77 -17.30 13.84
N GLY A 337 7.00 -17.63 14.90
CA GLY A 337 6.25 -18.88 15.03
C GLY A 337 6.98 -20.11 14.47
N ASN A 338 8.23 -20.28 14.91
CA ASN A 338 9.15 -21.39 14.59
C ASN A 338 9.76 -21.43 13.18
N THR A 339 9.64 -20.38 12.35
CA THR A 339 10.29 -20.39 11.02
C THR A 339 10.84 -19.03 10.58
N ALA A 340 11.67 -19.06 9.53
CA ALA A 340 12.19 -17.90 8.81
C ALA A 340 12.27 -18.24 7.32
N PHE A 341 12.15 -17.23 6.45
CA PHE A 341 12.19 -17.39 4.99
C PHE A 341 13.61 -17.24 4.45
N ILE A 342 14.02 -18.09 3.52
CA ILE A 342 15.27 -17.96 2.74
C ILE A 342 14.86 -17.74 1.28
N ASP A 343 14.91 -16.49 0.84
CA ASP A 343 14.39 -16.02 -0.44
C ASP A 343 15.48 -15.92 -1.50
N LEU A 344 15.29 -16.65 -2.59
CA LEU A 344 16.17 -16.62 -3.75
C LEU A 344 15.70 -15.51 -4.69
N ASP A 345 16.35 -14.35 -4.61
CA ASP A 345 16.12 -13.25 -5.56
C ASP A 345 16.68 -13.59 -6.96
N SER A 346 16.67 -12.62 -7.88
CA SER A 346 17.18 -12.76 -9.25
C SER A 346 18.51 -13.51 -9.35
N PHE A 347 18.75 -14.17 -10.49
CA PHE A 347 19.81 -15.16 -10.75
C PHE A 347 19.62 -16.54 -10.10
N TRP A 348 18.47 -16.83 -9.50
CA TRP A 348 18.16 -18.19 -9.03
C TRP A 348 18.03 -19.21 -10.17
N ASP A 349 17.67 -18.75 -11.36
CA ASP A 349 17.51 -19.55 -12.57
C ASP A 349 18.84 -20.07 -13.14
N ASN A 350 19.97 -19.52 -12.71
CA ASN A 350 21.31 -20.13 -12.89
C ASN A 350 21.41 -21.57 -12.31
N MET A 351 20.49 -21.97 -11.43
CA MET A 351 20.42 -23.34 -10.89
C MET A 351 19.62 -24.31 -11.77
N ILE A 352 18.99 -23.85 -12.86
CA ILE A 352 18.24 -24.69 -13.80
C ILE A 352 19.18 -25.18 -14.92
N SER A 353 19.43 -26.49 -14.99
CA SER A 353 20.28 -27.05 -16.04
C SER A 353 19.50 -27.15 -17.36
N GLY A 354 19.99 -26.51 -18.42
CA GLY A 354 19.27 -26.39 -19.70
C GLY A 354 18.31 -25.19 -19.80
N GLY A 355 18.40 -24.24 -18.86
CA GLY A 355 17.52 -23.07 -18.83
C GLY A 355 16.07 -23.45 -18.52
N TRP A 356 15.14 -22.54 -18.79
CA TRP A 356 13.75 -22.63 -18.30
C TRP A 356 12.93 -23.84 -18.78
N GLU A 357 13.28 -24.48 -19.89
CA GLU A 357 12.65 -25.73 -20.35
C GLU A 357 13.33 -27.00 -19.76
N GLY A 358 14.43 -26.84 -19.02
CA GLY A 358 15.29 -27.89 -18.47
C GLY A 358 14.97 -28.35 -17.04
N ASP A 359 16.02 -28.73 -16.30
CA ASP A 359 15.94 -29.43 -15.01
C ASP A 359 15.96 -28.50 -13.79
N PHE A 360 14.87 -28.56 -13.01
CA PHE A 360 14.63 -27.80 -11.78
C PHE A 360 15.02 -28.59 -10.50
N SER A 361 15.61 -29.78 -10.62
CA SER A 361 15.94 -30.67 -9.49
C SER A 361 16.74 -29.99 -8.38
N LYS A 362 17.69 -29.10 -8.73
CA LYS A 362 18.48 -28.32 -7.76
C LYS A 362 17.62 -27.35 -6.95
N LEU A 363 16.68 -26.66 -7.58
CA LEU A 363 15.78 -25.73 -6.89
C LEU A 363 14.84 -26.48 -5.95
N LYS A 364 14.30 -27.62 -6.38
CA LYS A 364 13.53 -28.52 -5.51
C LYS A 364 14.38 -29.02 -4.33
N SER A 365 15.61 -29.42 -4.58
CA SER A 365 16.54 -29.90 -3.55
C SER A 365 16.87 -28.81 -2.51
N PHE A 366 17.10 -27.57 -2.95
CA PHE A 366 17.23 -26.42 -2.06
C PHE A 366 15.96 -26.19 -1.23
N ALA A 367 14.80 -26.20 -1.87
CA ALA A 367 13.53 -25.99 -1.19
C ALA A 367 13.28 -27.05 -0.11
N ASP A 368 13.48 -28.33 -0.45
CA ASP A 368 13.39 -29.46 0.48
C ASP A 368 14.43 -29.37 1.61
N TYR A 369 15.64 -28.86 1.33
CA TYR A 369 16.66 -28.62 2.35
C TYR A 369 16.27 -27.51 3.34
N CYS A 370 15.72 -26.37 2.88
CA CYS A 370 15.18 -25.35 3.77
C CYS A 370 14.10 -25.93 4.69
N LYS A 371 13.16 -26.69 4.11
CA LYS A 371 12.09 -27.36 4.86
C LYS A 371 12.63 -28.33 5.92
N SER A 372 13.69 -29.11 5.62
CA SER A 372 14.31 -30.04 6.58
C SER A 372 15.00 -29.33 7.76
N LYS A 373 15.43 -28.08 7.58
CA LYS A 373 16.00 -27.19 8.62
C LYS A 373 14.96 -26.33 9.35
N GLY A 374 13.66 -26.53 9.11
CA GLY A 374 12.58 -25.73 9.70
C GLY A 374 12.43 -24.31 9.12
N LEU A 375 13.04 -24.05 7.96
CA LEU A 375 12.97 -22.79 7.22
C LEU A 375 11.94 -22.89 6.08
N GLN A 376 11.48 -21.74 5.58
CA GLN A 376 10.61 -21.68 4.40
C GLN A 376 11.40 -21.21 3.17
N PRO A 377 11.41 -21.94 2.05
CA PRO A 377 12.04 -21.46 0.82
C PRO A 377 11.18 -20.40 0.12
N GLY A 378 11.81 -19.27 -0.24
CA GLY A 378 11.25 -18.21 -1.09
C GLY A 378 11.96 -18.14 -2.45
N VAL A 379 11.31 -17.49 -3.41
CA VAL A 379 11.83 -17.27 -4.77
C VAL A 379 11.29 -15.96 -5.35
N TYR A 380 12.07 -15.28 -6.18
CA TYR A 380 11.69 -14.06 -6.89
C TYR A 380 11.13 -14.33 -8.28
N TRP A 381 10.22 -13.49 -8.78
CA TRP A 381 9.93 -13.39 -10.21
C TRP A 381 9.34 -12.03 -10.59
N ALA A 382 9.54 -11.61 -11.84
CA ALA A 382 8.94 -10.41 -12.41
C ALA A 382 7.95 -10.81 -13.54
N PRO A 383 6.63 -10.79 -13.27
CA PRO A 383 5.64 -11.45 -14.13
C PRO A 383 5.28 -10.67 -15.42
N PHE A 384 5.57 -9.37 -15.47
CA PHE A 384 5.16 -8.49 -16.59
C PHE A 384 6.35 -7.85 -17.32
N THR A 385 7.53 -8.46 -17.21
CA THR A 385 8.79 -7.94 -17.77
C THR A 385 9.43 -8.94 -18.74
N ASP A 386 9.97 -8.42 -19.84
CA ASP A 386 10.95 -9.10 -20.67
C ASP A 386 12.34 -8.48 -20.47
N TRP A 387 13.17 -9.15 -19.68
CA TRP A 387 14.59 -8.80 -19.48
C TRP A 387 15.46 -9.06 -20.71
N GLY A 388 15.01 -9.95 -21.62
CA GLY A 388 15.78 -10.39 -22.79
C GLY A 388 15.43 -9.66 -24.08
N TRP A 389 14.65 -8.57 -24.02
CA TRP A 389 14.04 -7.92 -25.18
C TRP A 389 15.03 -7.50 -26.28
N GLN A 390 16.28 -7.20 -25.90
CA GLN A 390 17.38 -6.87 -26.83
C GLN A 390 17.74 -8.03 -27.76
N GLY A 391 17.43 -9.28 -27.39
CA GLY A 391 17.56 -10.45 -28.26
C GLY A 391 16.51 -10.54 -29.38
N GLY A 392 15.65 -9.53 -29.51
CA GLY A 392 14.72 -9.37 -30.62
C GLY A 392 13.30 -9.92 -30.37
N PRO A 393 12.31 -9.49 -31.18
CA PRO A 393 10.90 -9.82 -30.98
C PRO A 393 10.59 -11.30 -31.19
N ASN A 394 11.31 -11.98 -32.08
CA ASN A 394 11.03 -13.35 -32.51
C ASN A 394 11.38 -14.42 -31.47
N ARG A 395 11.92 -14.05 -30.30
CA ARG A 395 12.17 -15.01 -29.22
C ARG A 395 10.83 -15.57 -28.72
N LYS A 396 10.76 -16.89 -28.58
CA LYS A 396 9.58 -17.58 -28.04
C LYS A 396 9.36 -17.19 -26.57
N VAL A 397 8.12 -16.89 -26.21
CA VAL A 397 7.70 -16.71 -24.80
C VAL A 397 7.55 -18.10 -24.19
N LEU A 398 8.35 -18.35 -23.15
CA LEU A 398 8.37 -19.60 -22.39
C LEU A 398 6.95 -20.08 -22.02
N GLY A 399 6.71 -21.38 -22.14
CA GLY A 399 5.42 -22.00 -21.82
C GLY A 399 4.29 -21.74 -22.84
N SER A 400 4.54 -20.95 -23.89
CA SER A 400 3.55 -20.57 -24.89
C SER A 400 4.01 -20.88 -26.33
N ASN A 401 3.12 -20.65 -27.30
CA ASN A 401 3.42 -20.67 -28.73
C ASN A 401 3.63 -19.27 -29.34
N TYR A 402 3.66 -18.22 -28.51
CA TYR A 402 3.81 -16.83 -28.95
C TYR A 402 5.26 -16.36 -28.88
N THR A 403 5.55 -15.26 -29.58
CA THR A 403 6.83 -14.53 -29.53
C THR A 403 6.73 -13.32 -28.59
N TYR A 404 7.87 -12.88 -28.04
CA TYR A 404 7.92 -11.76 -27.11
C TYR A 404 7.43 -10.45 -27.76
N GLY A 405 7.72 -10.26 -29.05
CA GLY A 405 7.24 -9.11 -29.82
C GLY A 405 5.72 -8.99 -29.93
N GLU A 406 4.98 -10.10 -29.85
CA GLU A 406 3.51 -10.08 -29.79
C GLU A 406 3.00 -9.67 -28.40
N THR A 407 3.75 -10.01 -27.34
CA THR A 407 3.39 -9.68 -25.95
C THR A 407 3.76 -8.27 -25.50
N TRP A 408 4.67 -7.56 -26.16
CA TRP A 408 5.20 -6.30 -25.61
C TRP A 408 4.17 -5.16 -25.56
N THR A 409 4.11 -4.44 -24.44
CA THR A 409 3.22 -3.28 -24.23
C THR A 409 3.66 -2.11 -25.13
N LYS A 410 2.80 -1.72 -26.07
CA LYS A 410 3.07 -0.65 -27.05
C LYS A 410 2.61 0.71 -26.53
N VAL A 411 3.46 1.71 -26.66
CA VAL A 411 3.21 3.06 -26.12
C VAL A 411 3.60 4.08 -27.18
N GLY A 412 2.59 4.74 -27.77
CA GLY A 412 2.77 5.53 -29.00
C GLY A 412 3.31 4.65 -30.13
N ASP A 413 4.39 5.11 -30.78
CA ASP A 413 5.13 4.39 -31.81
C ASP A 413 6.20 3.42 -31.27
N GLY A 414 6.34 3.32 -29.94
CA GLY A 414 7.36 2.54 -29.25
C GLY A 414 6.81 1.53 -28.25
N TYR A 415 7.63 1.21 -27.24
CA TYR A 415 7.30 0.26 -26.17
C TYR A 415 7.52 0.89 -24.79
N HIS A 416 6.91 0.30 -23.77
CA HIS A 416 7.19 0.67 -22.38
C HIS A 416 8.49 0.01 -21.89
N ASP A 417 9.60 0.73 -22.02
CA ASP A 417 10.92 0.33 -21.52
C ASP A 417 11.28 1.13 -20.26
N ILE A 418 11.62 0.41 -19.17
CA ILE A 418 12.09 0.93 -17.88
C ILE A 418 12.87 -0.15 -17.10
N ASP A 419 13.84 0.27 -16.29
CA ASP A 419 14.78 -0.58 -15.51
C ASP A 419 15.58 -1.60 -16.33
N GLY A 420 15.76 -1.33 -17.63
CA GLY A 420 16.42 -2.22 -18.57
C GLY A 420 15.53 -3.34 -19.12
N ALA A 421 14.30 -3.50 -18.62
CA ALA A 421 13.31 -4.42 -19.12
C ALA A 421 12.26 -3.74 -20.02
N ARG A 422 11.61 -4.53 -20.87
CA ARG A 422 10.43 -4.13 -21.64
C ARG A 422 9.17 -4.71 -21.01
N ALA A 423 8.11 -3.93 -20.87
CA ALA A 423 6.84 -4.44 -20.34
C ALA A 423 6.14 -5.42 -21.30
N THR A 424 5.47 -6.41 -20.75
CA THR A 424 4.58 -7.33 -21.47
C THR A 424 3.12 -7.07 -21.09
N ASP A 425 2.24 -7.04 -22.08
CA ASP A 425 0.79 -6.89 -21.95
C ASP A 425 0.21 -8.00 -21.05
N PRO A 426 -0.32 -7.65 -19.85
CA PRO A 426 -0.92 -8.62 -18.93
C PRO A 426 -2.19 -9.29 -19.46
N THR A 427 -2.77 -8.80 -20.54
CA THR A 427 -3.99 -9.34 -21.16
C THR A 427 -3.71 -10.37 -22.25
N HIS A 428 -2.46 -10.45 -22.73
CA HIS A 428 -2.05 -11.26 -23.87
C HIS A 428 -1.90 -12.75 -23.49
N PRO A 429 -2.46 -13.71 -24.27
CA PRO A 429 -2.42 -15.14 -23.95
C PRO A 429 -1.01 -15.70 -23.73
N GLY A 430 -0.02 -15.25 -24.49
CA GLY A 430 1.40 -15.59 -24.27
C GLY A 430 1.91 -15.22 -22.87
N THR A 431 1.58 -14.03 -22.36
CA THR A 431 1.93 -13.58 -21.00
C THR A 431 1.25 -14.45 -19.94
N LEU A 432 -0.05 -14.76 -20.12
CA LEU A 432 -0.82 -15.60 -19.20
C LEU A 432 -0.29 -17.05 -19.16
N GLN A 433 0.05 -17.62 -20.32
CA GLN A 433 0.66 -18.95 -20.42
C GLN A 433 2.08 -19.01 -19.82
N HIS A 434 2.84 -17.91 -19.89
CA HIS A 434 4.12 -17.78 -19.19
C HIS A 434 3.92 -17.83 -17.67
N ILE A 435 2.93 -17.09 -17.13
CA ILE A 435 2.56 -17.13 -15.71
C ILE A 435 2.18 -18.56 -15.29
N ASP A 436 1.32 -19.24 -16.06
CA ASP A 436 0.93 -20.64 -15.80
C ASP A 436 2.16 -21.56 -15.69
N TYR A 437 3.09 -21.42 -16.63
CA TYR A 437 4.31 -22.23 -16.70
C TYR A 437 5.24 -21.99 -15.51
N VAL A 438 5.61 -20.73 -15.26
CA VAL A 438 6.57 -20.38 -14.20
C VAL A 438 6.00 -20.71 -12.83
N ILE A 439 4.77 -20.30 -12.53
CA ILE A 439 4.14 -20.59 -11.24
C ILE A 439 3.90 -22.09 -11.08
N GLY A 440 3.58 -22.83 -12.14
CA GLY A 440 3.54 -24.29 -12.17
C GLY A 440 4.86 -24.93 -11.70
N LYS A 441 5.99 -24.51 -12.29
CA LYS A 441 7.33 -24.99 -11.92
C LYS A 441 7.71 -24.64 -10.48
N LEU A 442 7.47 -23.40 -10.05
CA LEU A 442 7.81 -22.95 -8.68
C LEU A 442 6.98 -23.68 -7.60
N LYS A 443 5.68 -23.92 -7.85
CA LYS A 443 4.84 -24.79 -7.00
C LYS A 443 5.40 -26.21 -6.93
N ALA A 444 5.82 -26.80 -8.06
CA ALA A 444 6.37 -28.15 -8.12
C ALA A 444 7.73 -28.30 -7.39
N CYS A 445 8.57 -27.26 -7.37
CA CYS A 445 9.76 -27.19 -6.51
C CYS A 445 9.42 -27.11 -5.01
N GLY A 446 8.19 -26.70 -4.68
CA GLY A 446 7.70 -26.65 -3.30
C GLY A 446 8.10 -25.39 -2.54
N PHE A 447 8.30 -24.26 -3.25
CA PHE A 447 8.45 -22.93 -2.66
C PHE A 447 7.23 -22.53 -1.81
N LYS A 448 7.44 -21.65 -0.84
CA LYS A 448 6.45 -21.22 0.18
C LYS A 448 6.34 -19.72 0.36
N MET A 449 7.19 -18.96 -0.32
CA MET A 449 7.04 -17.53 -0.58
C MET A 449 7.38 -17.27 -2.04
N ILE A 450 6.72 -16.29 -2.66
CA ILE A 450 7.17 -15.65 -3.89
C ILE A 450 7.31 -14.15 -3.65
N LYS A 451 8.46 -13.58 -4.01
CA LYS A 451 8.63 -12.14 -4.21
C LYS A 451 8.26 -11.82 -5.67
N ILE A 452 7.24 -11.01 -5.87
CA ILE A 452 6.79 -10.57 -7.20
C ILE A 452 7.15 -9.10 -7.40
N ASP A 453 7.88 -8.80 -8.47
CA ASP A 453 8.56 -7.51 -8.63
C ASP A 453 8.30 -6.88 -10.00
N PHE A 454 8.67 -5.61 -10.16
CA PHE A 454 8.47 -4.83 -11.39
C PHE A 454 7.02 -4.88 -11.90
N LEU A 455 6.08 -4.79 -10.95
CA LEU A 455 4.64 -4.82 -11.21
C LEU A 455 4.14 -3.53 -11.88
N GLY A 456 4.91 -2.43 -11.79
CA GLY A 456 4.65 -1.18 -12.52
C GLY A 456 4.52 -1.37 -14.04
N HIS A 457 5.36 -2.23 -14.64
CA HIS A 457 5.32 -2.58 -16.07
C HIS A 457 3.94 -3.12 -16.50
N GLY A 458 3.28 -3.91 -15.64
CA GLY A 458 1.95 -4.44 -15.88
C GLY A 458 0.82 -3.41 -15.70
N ALA A 459 1.11 -2.22 -15.19
CA ALA A 459 0.15 -1.14 -15.00
C ALA A 459 0.32 0.02 -15.99
N ALA A 460 1.28 -0.07 -16.92
CA ALA A 460 1.51 0.95 -17.94
C ALA A 460 0.29 1.13 -18.87
N GLU A 461 -0.06 2.38 -19.18
CA GLU A 461 -1.03 2.67 -20.24
C GLU A 461 -0.47 2.25 -21.61
N SER A 462 -1.33 1.71 -22.49
CA SER A 462 -0.95 1.16 -23.80
C SER A 462 -1.79 1.77 -24.92
N THR A 463 -1.21 1.89 -26.12
CA THR A 463 -1.94 2.27 -27.35
C THR A 463 -3.05 1.25 -27.68
N HIS A 464 -2.82 -0.03 -27.36
CA HIS A 464 -3.83 -1.10 -27.36
C HIS A 464 -3.38 -2.27 -26.48
N PHE A 465 -4.34 -2.93 -25.84
CA PHE A 465 -4.16 -4.23 -25.22
C PHE A 465 -4.70 -5.33 -26.15
N TYR A 466 -4.18 -6.55 -26.00
CA TYR A 466 -4.62 -7.72 -26.78
C TYR A 466 -6.10 -8.04 -26.55
N ASP A 467 -6.58 -7.89 -25.31
CA ASP A 467 -8.02 -7.97 -25.02
C ASP A 467 -8.70 -6.62 -25.35
N PRO A 468 -9.50 -6.52 -26.42
CA PRO A 468 -10.08 -5.25 -26.86
C PRO A 468 -11.17 -4.70 -25.93
N LYS A 469 -11.54 -5.44 -24.87
CA LYS A 469 -12.42 -4.95 -23.79
C LYS A 469 -11.65 -4.19 -22.72
N ILE A 470 -10.32 -4.36 -22.66
CA ILE A 470 -9.42 -3.69 -21.74
C ILE A 470 -8.93 -2.41 -22.42
N THR A 471 -9.13 -1.28 -21.75
CA THR A 471 -8.82 0.05 -22.32
C THR A 471 -7.82 0.85 -21.51
N THR A 472 -7.52 0.46 -20.26
CA THR A 472 -6.58 1.17 -19.37
C THR A 472 -5.52 0.23 -18.79
N GLY A 473 -4.36 0.78 -18.42
CA GLY A 473 -3.28 0.05 -17.78
C GLY A 473 -3.69 -0.60 -16.47
N MET A 474 -4.58 0.04 -15.69
CA MET A 474 -5.10 -0.54 -14.45
C MET A 474 -6.07 -1.71 -14.66
N GLN A 475 -6.84 -1.70 -15.75
CA GLN A 475 -7.68 -2.84 -16.13
C GLN A 475 -6.82 -4.04 -16.59
N ALA A 476 -5.73 -3.78 -17.32
CA ALA A 476 -4.76 -4.79 -17.69
C ALA A 476 -4.06 -5.36 -16.45
N TYR A 477 -3.56 -4.49 -15.56
CA TYR A 477 -2.93 -4.87 -14.29
C TYR A 477 -3.82 -5.79 -13.45
N LYS A 478 -5.11 -5.44 -13.29
CA LYS A 478 -6.09 -6.30 -12.63
C LYS A 478 -6.12 -7.70 -13.26
N LYS A 479 -6.32 -7.80 -14.58
CA LYS A 479 -6.44 -9.08 -15.28
C LYS A 479 -5.20 -9.97 -15.10
N GLY A 480 -4.01 -9.39 -15.22
CA GLY A 480 -2.75 -10.13 -15.02
C GLY A 480 -2.53 -10.56 -13.57
N MET A 481 -2.85 -9.69 -12.61
CA MET A 481 -2.67 -9.97 -11.18
C MET A 481 -3.69 -10.99 -10.65
N GLU A 482 -4.96 -10.91 -11.05
CA GLU A 482 -5.96 -11.93 -10.70
C GLU A 482 -5.53 -13.31 -11.22
N HIS A 483 -5.10 -13.40 -12.49
CA HIS A 483 -4.57 -14.64 -13.08
C HIS A 483 -3.32 -15.17 -12.35
N LEU A 484 -2.38 -14.30 -12.00
CA LEU A 484 -1.19 -14.66 -11.21
C LEU A 484 -1.54 -15.25 -9.84
N ILE A 485 -2.53 -14.67 -9.15
CA ILE A 485 -2.98 -15.13 -7.83
C ILE A 485 -3.75 -16.45 -7.91
N ASP A 486 -4.60 -16.62 -8.94
CA ASP A 486 -5.25 -17.89 -9.24
C ASP A 486 -4.22 -18.99 -9.48
N GLN A 487 -3.16 -18.71 -10.26
CA GLN A 487 -2.08 -19.67 -10.48
C GLN A 487 -1.29 -19.96 -9.20
N LEU A 488 -1.10 -19.01 -8.29
CA LEU A 488 -0.45 -19.26 -7.00
C LEU A 488 -1.29 -20.15 -6.06
N GLY A 489 -2.61 -20.20 -6.27
CA GLY A 489 -3.49 -21.23 -5.71
C GLY A 489 -3.46 -21.33 -4.18
N ASN A 490 -3.26 -20.20 -3.50
CA ASN A 490 -3.15 -20.05 -2.05
C ASN A 490 -1.98 -20.82 -1.37
N GLN A 491 -0.93 -21.19 -2.12
CA GLN A 491 0.16 -22.05 -1.61
C GLN A 491 1.38 -21.32 -1.03
N MET A 492 1.51 -20.01 -1.30
CA MET A 492 2.71 -19.22 -0.97
C MET A 492 2.33 -17.91 -0.26
N LEU A 493 3.24 -17.41 0.58
CA LEU A 493 3.30 -15.99 0.90
C LEU A 493 3.58 -15.21 -0.39
N VAL A 494 3.01 -14.02 -0.54
CA VAL A 494 3.17 -13.18 -1.74
C VAL A 494 3.65 -11.82 -1.28
N TYR A 495 4.83 -11.46 -1.74
CA TYR A 495 5.58 -10.28 -1.37
C TYR A 495 5.78 -9.41 -2.61
N ALA A 496 5.06 -8.30 -2.71
CA ALA A 496 5.17 -7.38 -3.84
C ALA A 496 6.30 -6.37 -3.66
N ALA A 497 7.04 -6.09 -4.73
CA ALA A 497 8.01 -5.00 -4.86
C ALA A 497 7.80 -4.27 -6.22
N ILE A 498 8.46 -3.12 -6.38
CA ILE A 498 8.34 -2.16 -7.51
C ILE A 498 6.91 -2.14 -8.10
N SER A 499 5.94 -1.70 -7.30
CA SER A 499 4.51 -1.98 -7.53
C SER A 499 3.57 -0.80 -7.25
N PRO A 500 2.46 -0.65 -8.01
CA PRO A 500 1.41 0.32 -7.73
C PRO A 500 0.88 0.21 -6.29
N SER A 501 1.03 1.28 -5.52
CA SER A 501 0.95 1.25 -4.04
C SER A 501 -0.41 0.80 -3.49
N LEU A 502 -1.51 1.31 -4.04
CA LEU A 502 -2.87 0.96 -3.58
C LEU A 502 -3.45 -0.25 -4.32
N ALA A 503 -3.36 -0.29 -5.65
CA ALA A 503 -3.93 -1.37 -6.47
C ALA A 503 -3.37 -2.75 -6.12
N THR A 504 -2.11 -2.84 -5.68
CA THR A 504 -1.47 -4.10 -5.28
C THR A 504 -1.98 -4.63 -3.94
N GLY A 505 -2.69 -3.82 -3.15
CA GLY A 505 -3.23 -4.16 -1.82
C GLY A 505 -4.16 -5.37 -1.81
N ARG A 506 -4.73 -5.71 -2.97
CA ARG A 506 -5.64 -6.85 -3.14
C ARG A 506 -4.93 -8.15 -3.45
N TYR A 507 -3.70 -8.10 -3.94
CA TYR A 507 -2.99 -9.21 -4.56
C TYR A 507 -1.71 -9.61 -3.83
N ALA A 508 -1.33 -8.92 -2.75
CA ALA A 508 -0.14 -9.26 -1.99
C ALA A 508 -0.40 -9.24 -0.48
N HIS A 509 0.28 -10.12 0.25
CA HIS A 509 0.23 -10.14 1.71
C HIS A 509 1.20 -9.12 2.31
N MET A 510 2.37 -8.97 1.67
CA MET A 510 3.46 -8.10 2.07
C MET A 510 3.81 -7.19 0.89
N ARG A 511 4.10 -5.90 1.13
CA ARG A 511 4.61 -4.99 0.10
C ARG A 511 5.87 -4.27 0.56
N ARG A 512 6.87 -4.22 -0.32
CA ARG A 512 8.04 -3.35 -0.22
C ARG A 512 7.64 -1.90 -0.52
N ILE A 513 7.89 -0.98 0.41
CA ILE A 513 7.42 0.42 0.34
C ILE A 513 8.54 1.43 0.00
N ALA A 514 9.79 0.99 -0.07
CA ALA A 514 10.96 1.76 -0.54
C ALA A 514 11.58 1.07 -1.77
N CYS A 515 12.47 1.74 -2.50
CA CYS A 515 13.38 1.05 -3.41
C CYS A 515 14.45 0.28 -2.60
N ASP A 516 15.29 -0.50 -3.28
CA ASP A 516 16.44 -1.17 -2.65
C ASP A 516 17.37 -0.16 -1.98
N ALA A 517 17.93 -0.53 -0.83
CA ALA A 517 18.72 0.37 0.00
C ALA A 517 19.75 -0.44 0.79
N PHE A 518 21.02 -0.11 0.66
CA PHE A 518 22.06 -1.03 1.11
C PHE A 518 22.28 -0.95 2.64
N LYS A 519 23.35 -0.29 3.08
CA LYS A 519 23.93 -0.51 4.42
C LYS A 519 24.07 0.75 5.26
N THR A 520 24.21 1.90 4.63
CA THR A 520 24.63 3.14 5.29
C THR A 520 23.52 3.75 6.14
N ILE A 521 23.89 4.69 7.02
CA ILE A 521 22.91 5.51 7.75
C ILE A 521 22.04 6.35 6.79
N LYS A 522 22.51 6.65 5.58
CA LYS A 522 21.74 7.34 4.53
C LYS A 522 20.67 6.41 3.93
N ASP A 523 21.02 5.15 3.67
CA ASP A 523 20.08 4.10 3.23
C ASP A 523 18.99 3.86 4.28
N THR A 524 19.40 3.83 5.56
CA THR A 524 18.47 3.78 6.71
C THR A 524 17.53 5.00 6.73
N ARG A 525 18.04 6.22 6.52
CA ARG A 525 17.22 7.44 6.44
C ARG A 525 16.27 7.44 5.23
N TYR A 526 16.70 6.89 4.09
CA TYR A 526 15.90 6.78 2.86
C TYR A 526 14.73 5.81 3.07
N THR A 527 14.99 4.58 3.51
CA THR A 527 13.92 3.59 3.77
C THR A 527 12.90 4.07 4.79
N LEU A 528 13.35 4.77 5.83
CA LEU A 528 12.47 5.39 6.82
C LEU A 528 11.67 6.59 6.30
N ASN A 529 12.02 7.25 5.17
CA ASN A 529 11.12 8.20 4.50
C ASN A 529 9.82 7.50 4.05
N SER A 530 9.95 6.33 3.41
CA SER A 530 8.80 5.53 3.02
C SER A 530 7.97 5.05 4.21
N VAL A 531 8.58 4.72 5.35
CA VAL A 531 7.82 4.43 6.58
C VAL A 531 7.13 5.70 7.11
N ASN A 532 7.87 6.82 7.22
CA ASN A 532 7.38 8.09 7.78
C ASN A 532 6.17 8.66 7.04
N TYR A 533 6.02 8.38 5.76
CA TYR A 533 4.90 8.88 4.95
C TYR A 533 3.99 7.76 4.40
N GLY A 534 4.36 6.50 4.58
CA GLY A 534 3.66 5.31 4.09
C GLY A 534 3.21 4.30 5.15
N TRP A 535 3.50 4.49 6.46
CA TRP A 535 3.18 3.52 7.54
C TRP A 535 1.73 3.02 7.53
N TRP A 536 0.79 3.88 7.13
CA TRP A 536 -0.64 3.61 7.03
C TRP A 536 -0.98 2.48 6.04
N GLN A 537 -0.08 2.12 5.11
CA GLN A 537 -0.20 0.93 4.26
C GLN A 537 -0.21 -0.37 5.08
N THR A 538 0.21 -0.35 6.35
CA THR A 538 0.07 -1.48 7.30
C THR A 538 -1.40 -1.86 7.60
N TYR A 539 -2.36 -1.01 7.22
CA TYR A 539 -3.80 -1.29 7.26
C TYR A 539 -4.35 -1.83 5.93
N LEU A 540 -3.63 -1.64 4.82
CA LEU A 540 -3.96 -2.15 3.49
C LEU A 540 -3.43 -3.58 3.31
N TYR A 541 -2.15 -3.79 3.59
CA TYR A 541 -1.47 -5.09 3.52
C TYR A 541 -1.54 -5.84 4.86
N ASN A 542 -1.27 -7.16 4.86
CA ASN A 542 -1.01 -7.87 6.12
C ASN A 542 0.28 -7.31 6.76
N TYR A 543 1.31 -7.07 5.95
CA TYR A 543 2.61 -6.53 6.35
C TYR A 543 3.16 -5.52 5.34
N VAL A 544 4.04 -4.64 5.78
CA VAL A 544 4.86 -3.78 4.92
C VAL A 544 6.32 -3.99 5.25
N ASP A 545 7.19 -3.83 4.26
CA ASP A 545 8.64 -4.00 4.34
C ASP A 545 9.32 -2.77 3.71
N ALA A 546 10.38 -2.26 4.31
CA ALA A 546 11.06 -1.04 3.84
C ALA A 546 12.45 -1.36 3.30
N ASP A 547 12.61 -2.55 2.70
CA ASP A 547 13.86 -3.11 2.18
C ASP A 547 14.72 -3.93 3.17
N HIS A 548 15.60 -4.79 2.62
CA HIS A 548 16.43 -5.76 3.30
C HIS A 548 17.50 -5.11 4.20
N VAL A 549 17.76 -5.70 5.37
CA VAL A 549 18.82 -5.25 6.27
C VAL A 549 20.17 -5.81 5.85
N VAL A 550 21.07 -4.94 5.39
CA VAL A 550 22.48 -5.24 5.11
C VAL A 550 23.36 -4.54 6.14
N LEU A 551 24.21 -5.30 6.82
CA LEU A 551 25.17 -4.79 7.81
C LEU A 551 26.55 -4.56 7.18
N SER A 552 27.02 -5.53 6.38
CA SER A 552 28.26 -5.47 5.61
C SER A 552 29.44 -4.95 6.46
N THR A 553 30.13 -3.90 6.00
CA THR A 553 31.32 -3.30 6.62
C THR A 553 31.03 -2.05 7.45
N GLU A 554 29.77 -1.75 7.77
CA GLU A 554 29.40 -0.51 8.48
C GLU A 554 29.72 -0.56 9.98
N SER A 555 29.66 0.61 10.62
CA SER A 555 29.83 0.75 12.07
C SER A 555 28.73 0.02 12.85
N GLU A 556 28.99 -0.29 14.11
CA GLU A 556 27.98 -0.96 14.96
C GLU A 556 26.72 -0.12 15.16
N GLY A 557 26.84 1.21 15.23
CA GLY A 557 25.70 2.11 15.32
C GLY A 557 24.86 2.13 14.05
N ALA A 558 25.50 2.18 12.88
CA ALA A 558 24.81 2.10 11.60
C ALA A 558 24.09 0.74 11.44
N ASN A 559 24.71 -0.34 11.92
CA ASN A 559 24.10 -1.67 11.96
C ASN A 559 22.88 -1.75 12.89
N ARG A 560 22.93 -1.10 14.08
CA ARG A 560 21.76 -0.95 14.97
C ARG A 560 20.66 -0.15 14.30
N ALA A 561 20.99 0.95 13.62
CA ALA A 561 20.03 1.79 12.92
C ALA A 561 19.37 1.04 11.74
N ARG A 562 20.15 0.34 10.90
CA ARG A 562 19.61 -0.45 9.78
C ARG A 562 18.72 -1.59 10.29
N MET A 563 19.13 -2.33 11.34
CA MET A 563 18.25 -3.31 11.99
C MET A 563 16.95 -2.66 12.49
N LEU A 564 17.05 -1.57 13.26
CA LEU A 564 15.89 -0.95 13.87
C LEU A 564 14.90 -0.41 12.82
N SER A 565 15.38 -0.01 11.63
CA SER A 565 14.50 0.42 10.53
C SER A 565 13.53 -0.67 10.06
N ALA A 566 13.97 -1.94 10.01
CA ALA A 566 13.09 -3.06 9.70
C ALA A 566 12.07 -3.30 10.82
N VAL A 567 12.53 -3.35 12.08
CA VAL A 567 11.66 -3.51 13.27
C VAL A 567 10.59 -2.41 13.34
N VAL A 568 10.95 -1.17 12.99
CA VAL A 568 10.05 0.00 12.90
C VAL A 568 9.06 -0.11 11.74
N THR A 569 9.40 -0.83 10.67
CA THR A 569 8.50 -1.09 9.54
C THR A 569 7.52 -2.24 9.84
N GLY A 570 7.97 -3.24 10.60
CA GLY A 570 7.14 -4.34 11.11
C GLY A 570 7.59 -5.73 10.65
N THR A 571 8.28 -5.85 9.52
CA THR A 571 8.92 -7.09 9.03
C THR A 571 10.41 -7.08 9.29
N PHE A 572 11.08 -8.23 9.17
CA PHE A 572 12.54 -8.28 9.28
C PHE A 572 13.14 -9.23 8.24
N ILE A 573 13.39 -8.69 7.05
CA ILE A 573 14.14 -9.35 5.98
C ILE A 573 15.59 -8.83 5.99
N THR A 574 16.55 -9.72 5.82
CA THR A 574 18.01 -9.44 5.84
C THR A 574 18.62 -9.68 4.46
N GLY A 575 19.80 -9.13 4.18
CA GLY A 575 20.40 -9.17 2.83
C GLY A 575 21.90 -9.50 2.73
N ASP A 576 22.62 -9.65 3.85
CA ASP A 576 24.06 -9.95 3.82
C ASP A 576 24.40 -11.32 3.23
N ASP A 577 25.61 -11.48 2.66
CA ASP A 577 26.11 -12.78 2.21
C ASP A 577 26.57 -13.63 3.40
N PHE A 578 25.66 -14.41 3.98
CA PHE A 578 25.96 -15.38 5.05
C PHE A 578 26.56 -16.70 4.53
N SER A 579 26.89 -16.82 3.24
CA SER A 579 27.66 -17.98 2.73
C SER A 579 29.16 -17.86 3.01
N ALA A 580 29.62 -16.66 3.36
CA ALA A 580 30.97 -16.35 3.83
C ALA A 580 30.92 -15.74 5.23
N HIS A 581 32.01 -15.89 5.98
CA HIS A 581 32.15 -15.26 7.29
C HIS A 581 32.79 -13.88 7.18
N GLY A 582 32.26 -12.93 7.93
CA GLY A 582 32.81 -11.58 8.13
C GLY A 582 32.08 -10.86 9.25
N GLN A 583 32.39 -9.59 9.49
CA GLN A 583 31.85 -8.87 10.66
C GLN A 583 30.31 -8.87 10.71
N TRP A 584 29.63 -8.79 9.57
CA TRP A 584 28.16 -8.86 9.47
C TRP A 584 27.60 -10.17 10.06
N SER A 585 28.33 -11.28 9.94
CA SER A 585 27.93 -12.57 10.50
C SER A 585 27.85 -12.52 12.03
N ASP A 586 28.82 -11.88 12.68
CA ASP A 586 28.85 -11.79 14.15
C ASP A 586 27.92 -10.69 14.67
N ARG A 587 27.77 -9.58 13.92
CA ARG A 587 26.72 -8.59 14.20
C ARG A 587 25.32 -9.21 14.10
N ALA A 588 25.03 -10.00 13.08
CA ALA A 588 23.77 -10.73 12.95
C ALA A 588 23.53 -11.70 14.12
N LYS A 589 24.53 -12.51 14.51
CA LYS A 589 24.43 -13.41 15.68
C LYS A 589 24.06 -12.69 16.97
N ALA A 590 24.67 -11.52 17.21
CA ALA A 590 24.46 -10.73 18.42
C ALA A 590 23.13 -9.94 18.40
N MET A 591 22.77 -9.36 17.25
CA MET A 591 21.63 -8.42 17.14
C MET A 591 20.31 -9.12 16.86
N TYR A 592 20.28 -10.04 15.87
CA TYR A 592 19.02 -10.57 15.33
C TYR A 592 18.32 -11.54 16.28
N GLN A 593 19.05 -12.11 17.24
CA GLN A 593 18.53 -13.08 18.20
C GLN A 593 17.99 -12.46 19.50
N ASN A 594 17.95 -11.11 19.60
CA ASN A 594 17.45 -10.44 20.79
C ASN A 594 15.93 -10.70 20.99
N PRO A 595 15.51 -11.39 22.08
CA PRO A 595 14.12 -11.83 22.25
C PRO A 595 13.15 -10.67 22.46
N GLU A 596 13.57 -9.54 23.04
CA GLU A 596 12.71 -8.37 23.19
C GLU A 596 12.48 -7.67 21.84
N ILE A 597 13.44 -7.75 20.90
CA ILE A 597 13.28 -7.22 19.53
C ILE A 597 12.39 -8.15 18.70
N LEU A 598 12.61 -9.47 18.76
CA LEU A 598 11.76 -10.45 18.07
C LEU A 598 10.30 -10.38 18.54
N LYS A 599 10.07 -10.07 19.82
CA LYS A 599 8.73 -9.82 20.38
C LYS A 599 8.05 -8.56 19.82
N VAL A 600 8.80 -7.55 19.38
CA VAL A 600 8.25 -6.40 18.65
C VAL A 600 7.89 -6.80 17.22
N VAL A 601 8.79 -7.49 16.51
CA VAL A 601 8.58 -7.97 15.13
C VAL A 601 7.38 -8.93 15.03
N GLN A 602 7.11 -9.71 16.07
CA GLN A 602 5.89 -10.53 16.19
C GLN A 602 4.58 -9.75 15.96
N ASN A 603 4.54 -8.44 16.22
CA ASN A 603 3.35 -7.62 15.98
C ASN A 603 3.09 -7.33 14.49
N GLY A 604 4.14 -7.26 13.66
CA GLY A 604 4.01 -7.10 12.21
C GLY A 604 3.45 -5.76 11.72
N LYS A 605 3.38 -4.73 12.57
CA LYS A 605 2.85 -3.41 12.20
C LYS A 605 3.89 -2.31 12.26
N ALA A 606 3.79 -1.40 11.30
CA ALA A 606 4.65 -0.22 11.22
C ALA A 606 4.41 0.71 12.40
N PHE A 607 5.50 1.25 12.94
CA PHE A 607 5.43 2.30 13.94
C PHE A 607 4.93 3.59 13.28
N ARG A 608 4.20 4.40 14.06
CA ARG A 608 3.67 5.68 13.61
C ARG A 608 4.75 6.77 13.74
N PRO A 609 4.97 7.61 12.72
CA PRO A 609 5.90 8.73 12.81
C PRO A 609 5.41 9.78 13.81
N VAL A 610 6.32 10.38 14.59
CA VAL A 610 5.98 11.47 15.51
C VAL A 610 5.85 12.81 14.78
N GLU A 611 6.70 13.06 13.78
CA GLU A 611 6.76 14.29 12.98
C GLU A 611 6.53 14.03 11.49
N GLY A 612 5.97 15.02 10.78
CA GLY A 612 5.67 14.94 9.34
C GLY A 612 6.24 16.10 8.51
N ASN A 613 7.14 16.92 9.05
CA ASN A 613 7.64 18.15 8.43
C ASN A 613 9.10 18.05 7.94
N THR A 614 9.49 16.88 7.45
CA THR A 614 10.91 16.54 7.16
C THR A 614 11.27 16.51 5.67
N GLU A 615 10.48 17.19 4.82
CA GLU A 615 10.63 17.22 3.35
C GLU A 615 10.80 15.81 2.76
N THR A 616 11.92 15.53 2.09
CA THR A 616 12.32 14.22 1.53
C THR A 616 13.09 13.33 2.52
N GLY A 617 13.32 13.81 3.74
CA GLY A 617 13.88 13.02 4.83
C GLY A 617 12.79 12.25 5.60
N THR A 618 13.10 11.94 6.87
CA THR A 618 12.24 11.19 7.78
C THR A 618 12.32 11.80 9.18
N THR A 619 11.34 11.52 10.03
CA THR A 619 11.47 11.77 11.47
C THR A 619 12.60 10.93 12.09
N GLU A 620 13.06 11.38 13.25
CA GLU A 620 13.98 10.68 14.14
C GLU A 620 13.26 9.86 15.21
N GLN A 621 11.93 10.01 15.33
CA GLN A 621 11.12 9.39 16.38
C GLN A 621 9.90 8.66 15.82
N PHE A 622 9.83 7.35 16.07
CA PHE A 622 8.70 6.50 15.67
C PHE A 622 8.13 5.80 16.91
N ALA A 623 6.80 5.68 17.00
CA ALA A 623 6.12 5.14 18.17
C ALA A 623 5.09 4.04 17.85
N LEU A 624 5.01 3.02 18.70
CA LEU A 624 4.01 1.95 18.61
C LEU A 624 3.60 1.45 20.00
N LYS A 625 2.30 1.18 20.19
CA LYS A 625 1.78 0.52 21.39
C LYS A 625 1.46 -0.94 21.09
N ILE A 626 2.02 -1.87 21.87
CA ILE A 626 1.76 -3.31 21.76
C ILE A 626 1.29 -3.80 23.14
N GLY A 627 -0.02 -4.03 23.26
CA GLY A 627 -0.64 -4.41 24.54
C GLY A 627 -0.37 -3.39 25.65
N ASN A 628 0.28 -3.84 26.72
CA ASN A 628 0.65 -3.03 27.89
C ASN A 628 2.06 -2.41 27.80
N SER A 629 2.74 -2.48 26.65
CA SER A 629 4.01 -1.79 26.43
C SER A 629 3.88 -0.74 25.32
N PHE A 630 4.59 0.38 25.49
CA PHE A 630 4.76 1.43 24.49
C PHE A 630 6.22 1.45 24.06
N TYR A 631 6.47 1.60 22.76
CA TYR A 631 7.80 1.57 22.17
C TYR A 631 8.06 2.88 21.45
N LEU A 632 9.25 3.45 21.67
CA LEU A 632 9.76 4.64 20.99
C LEU A 632 11.12 4.30 20.37
N ALA A 633 11.19 4.28 19.05
CA ALA A 633 12.44 4.19 18.32
C ALA A 633 13.02 5.61 18.12
N LEU A 634 14.30 5.77 18.42
CA LEU A 634 15.08 6.98 18.23
C LEU A 634 16.19 6.71 17.21
N PHE A 635 16.36 7.60 16.23
CA PHE A 635 17.40 7.52 15.21
C PHE A 635 18.21 8.81 15.14
N ASN A 636 19.53 8.71 15.27
CA ASN A 636 20.46 9.80 15.00
C ASN A 636 21.15 9.59 13.65
N TYR A 637 20.63 10.25 12.62
CA TYR A 637 21.22 10.19 11.27
C TYR A 637 22.45 11.10 11.09
N GLY A 638 22.82 11.87 12.12
CA GLY A 638 23.92 12.84 12.09
C GLY A 638 25.29 12.23 12.41
N ASP A 639 26.32 13.06 12.26
CA ASP A 639 27.74 12.78 12.52
C ASP A 639 28.18 13.18 13.95
N ALA A 640 27.30 13.80 14.73
CA ALA A 640 27.51 14.16 16.12
C ALA A 640 26.53 13.45 17.07
N ASP A 641 26.99 13.20 18.30
CA ASP A 641 26.18 12.69 19.40
C ASP A 641 24.99 13.61 19.72
N LYS A 642 23.81 13.04 19.96
CA LYS A 642 22.58 13.80 20.15
C LYS A 642 21.75 13.30 21.34
N THR A 643 21.36 14.23 22.20
CA THR A 643 20.45 13.97 23.33
C THR A 643 19.01 14.33 22.94
N TYR A 644 18.12 13.35 23.04
CA TYR A 644 16.69 13.49 22.73
C TYR A 644 15.89 13.77 24.00
N THR A 645 15.15 14.89 24.00
CA THR A 645 14.12 15.15 25.00
C THR A 645 12.78 14.57 24.53
N ILE A 646 12.21 13.68 25.35
CA ILE A 646 11.00 12.94 25.00
C ILE A 646 9.77 13.67 25.55
N ASP A 647 9.04 14.36 24.66
CA ASP A 647 7.70 14.87 24.99
C ASP A 647 6.68 13.72 24.92
N ALA A 648 6.29 13.21 26.10
CA ALA A 648 5.29 12.16 26.26
C ALA A 648 3.99 12.45 25.49
N LYS A 649 3.45 13.68 25.60
CA LYS A 649 2.21 14.07 24.92
C LYS A 649 2.39 14.10 23.40
N ARG A 650 3.56 14.54 22.91
CA ARG A 650 3.87 14.54 21.47
C ARG A 650 3.95 13.11 20.91
N ILE A 651 4.62 12.19 21.60
CA ILE A 651 4.71 10.78 21.13
C ILE A 651 3.40 9.99 21.31
N GLY A 652 2.48 10.45 22.16
CA GLY A 652 1.20 9.79 22.44
C GLY A 652 1.23 8.87 23.67
N LEU A 653 2.12 9.16 24.63
CA LEU A 653 2.28 8.49 25.92
C LEU A 653 1.76 9.39 27.06
N GLU A 654 1.18 8.79 28.08
CA GLU A 654 0.75 9.52 29.29
C GLU A 654 1.97 9.93 30.13
N ALA A 655 1.97 11.15 30.66
CA ALA A 655 3.16 11.77 31.25
C ALA A 655 3.64 11.08 32.55
N ASP A 656 2.75 10.43 33.27
CA ASP A 656 3.06 9.61 34.44
C ASP A 656 3.71 8.26 34.07
N LYS A 657 3.38 7.71 32.89
CA LYS A 657 3.97 6.50 32.32
C LYS A 657 5.35 6.74 31.70
N ALA A 658 5.63 7.98 31.28
CA ALA A 658 6.93 8.42 30.77
C ALA A 658 7.98 8.67 31.88
N LYS A 659 8.13 7.74 32.83
CA LYS A 659 9.09 7.89 33.96
C LYS A 659 10.23 6.88 33.95
N ASN A 660 9.94 5.62 33.62
CA ASN A 660 10.95 4.55 33.59
C ASN A 660 10.86 3.85 32.23
N GLY A 661 11.94 3.92 31.46
CA GLY A 661 12.09 3.22 30.18
C GLY A 661 13.21 2.18 30.23
N LYS A 662 13.24 1.28 29.25
CA LYS A 662 14.38 0.38 29.00
C LYS A 662 14.86 0.54 27.57
N ALA A 663 16.12 0.94 27.39
CA ALA A 663 16.83 0.85 26.12
C ALA A 663 17.04 -0.63 25.77
N LEU A 664 16.48 -1.09 24.66
CA LEU A 664 16.50 -2.50 24.26
C LEU A 664 17.72 -2.89 23.43
N LEU A 665 18.36 -1.94 22.75
CA LEU A 665 19.57 -2.21 21.96
C LEU A 665 20.82 -2.17 22.84
N GLN A 666 20.91 -1.21 23.77
CA GLN A 666 21.98 -1.15 24.77
C GLN A 666 21.69 -1.96 26.06
N SER A 667 20.46 -2.45 26.26
CA SER A 667 20.02 -3.17 27.48
C SER A 667 20.14 -2.39 28.80
N VAL A 668 20.03 -1.06 28.75
CA VAL A 668 20.16 -0.15 29.90
C VAL A 668 18.79 0.36 30.38
N SER A 669 18.62 0.50 31.70
CA SER A 669 17.43 1.15 32.30
C SER A 669 17.57 2.68 32.25
N ILE A 670 16.52 3.38 31.83
CA ILE A 670 16.45 4.84 31.75
C ILE A 670 15.56 5.35 32.89
N SER A 671 16.18 5.97 33.89
CA SER A 671 15.54 6.53 35.09
C SER A 671 15.08 7.99 34.95
N ASP A 672 15.51 8.69 33.88
CA ASP A 672 14.92 9.96 33.45
C ASP A 672 14.94 10.04 31.92
N VAL A 673 13.76 9.99 31.29
CA VAL A 673 13.59 10.07 29.82
C VAL A 673 13.61 11.49 29.27
N LYS A 674 13.89 12.51 30.08
CA LYS A 674 14.10 13.89 29.60
C LYS A 674 15.34 14.08 28.73
N GLY A 675 16.30 13.14 28.77
CA GLY A 675 17.49 13.17 27.93
C GLY A 675 18.02 11.78 27.64
N VAL A 676 17.76 11.26 26.44
CA VAL A 676 18.34 10.00 25.96
C VAL A 676 19.41 10.29 24.93
N LEU A 677 20.66 9.93 25.24
CA LEU A 677 21.79 10.08 24.33
C LEU A 677 21.77 8.96 23.29
N VAL A 678 21.79 9.33 22.00
CA VAL A 678 22.01 8.42 20.87
C VAL A 678 23.27 8.90 20.14
N LYS A 679 24.22 7.98 19.91
CA LYS A 679 25.50 8.27 19.28
C LYS A 679 25.33 8.71 17.83
N ALA A 680 26.36 9.37 17.28
CA ALA A 680 26.44 9.67 15.85
C ALA A 680 26.21 8.40 15.00
N GLY A 681 25.32 8.49 14.00
CA GLY A 681 24.99 7.39 13.10
C GLY A 681 24.41 6.15 13.76
N ASP A 682 23.67 6.30 14.87
CA ASP A 682 23.18 5.21 15.72
C ASP A 682 21.66 5.29 15.98
N ALA A 683 21.10 4.29 16.64
CA ALA A 683 19.69 4.22 17.01
C ALA A 683 19.47 3.51 18.36
N GLU A 684 18.31 3.75 18.98
CA GLU A 684 17.89 3.07 20.21
C GLU A 684 16.38 2.81 20.20
N LEU A 685 15.95 1.72 20.84
CA LEU A 685 14.54 1.37 21.01
C LEU A 685 14.19 1.38 22.50
N ILE A 686 13.41 2.36 22.93
CA ILE A 686 12.96 2.49 24.31
C ILE A 686 11.62 1.80 24.48
N LYS A 687 11.55 0.87 25.43
CA LYS A 687 10.31 0.26 25.90
C LYS A 687 9.86 0.91 27.20
N PHE A 688 8.59 1.25 27.27
CA PHE A 688 7.88 1.72 28.47
C PHE A 688 6.80 0.70 28.83
N ASP A 689 6.71 0.31 30.10
CA ASP A 689 5.63 -0.55 30.57
C ASP A 689 4.49 0.31 31.15
N LEU A 690 3.30 0.17 30.56
CA LEU A 690 2.11 0.96 30.90
C LEU A 690 1.38 0.41 32.14
N SER A 691 1.62 -0.85 32.46
CA SER A 691 1.08 -1.56 33.62
C SER A 691 1.90 -1.27 34.89
N LYS A 692 1.64 -0.09 35.48
CA LYS A 692 1.86 0.28 36.88
C LYS A 692 1.07 1.55 37.17
#